data_AF-A0A1Q5XL26-F1
#
_entry.id   AF-A0A1Q5XL26-F1
#
_cell.length_a   1.000
_cell.length_b   1.000
_cell.length_c   1.000
_cell.angle_alpha   90.00
_cell.angle_beta   90.00
_cell.angle_gamma   90.00
#
_symmetry.space_group_name_H-M   'P 1'
#
loop_
_entity.id
_entity.type
_entity.pdbx_description
1 polymer ?
#
loop_
_entity_poly.entity_id
_entity_poly.type
_entity_poly.pdbx_seq_one_letter_code
_entity_poly.pdbx_strand_id
1 'polypeptide(L)'
;MIKQLRSWWKDTEIPDLIGRKKVDFSIFRDGTHIPVEFHPDFLEANQGQQPNLGEGLKVKLIYDNRNYEATLIKIDQVSASREALQLRYNGNQTLKDFLIGNFAHSYSYIMQERENLKTDDAKRPQVVVPEDQAEYIDFFATGVPFEYRLEFITYKSKPNVWWVNQGTTIQAEKEEGILWAPLLNTQGRKLYHWETMKEVKQGDIILHYSNKAIRYVSQVTVAAVEAPKPGSMANTSWQEEGRLVRTEYVELIPSIMLQQFNQQIMQLNINQGPLHSGGGVNQGYLFRFSRQGLQVLQSLTAEVNWPGFSILDQDEAASNMESPHEVIPMLPPSDSTIPTFLHQIQSHIRRQGFFFPEHLIENYYLSLKAKPFVILAGISGTGKTRLVKLFAEALGATRDNGQFTLIPVRPDWSDPADLLGYKDLSGRFQPGPITKVFVEARKLENQHKPYFICLDEMNLARVEHYFSDLLSVLETQEWREGRITTQDLIAPTLLGTPEDQEEYGGLGIPENVFLIGTVNMDETTHPFSKKVLDRASTLEFNYINLQQYPDLSEQVEASDSPDVAELNHLFLRSDYLQLVDAYDVNKELVVRTTERLVKINALLEDIHANVGFRVRDAICFYMIYNNRYKLMSEEEAFDWQLLQKILPRIQGSHSSVRRVLLNLIKGAIGSGAGVTVNIDDLMEDATPLYMKWAAGQTPPAAKHPQSARKLAFMLRRLEEDGFTSFWLS
;
A
#
# COMPACT_ATOMS: atom_id res chain seq x y z
N MET A 1 22.38 16.93 -1.87
CA MET A 1 21.49 17.75 -1.01
C MET A 1 20.82 18.75 -1.94
N ILE A 2 19.56 18.55 -2.32
CA ILE A 2 18.91 19.38 -3.33
C ILE A 2 18.25 20.57 -2.64
N LYS A 3 18.39 21.75 -3.24
CA LYS A 3 17.80 22.99 -2.76
C LYS A 3 16.69 23.38 -3.72
N GLN A 4 15.42 23.18 -3.38
CA GLN A 4 14.26 23.52 -4.24
C GLN A 4 13.41 24.63 -3.62
N LEU A 5 13.06 25.65 -4.41
CA LEU A 5 12.14 26.70 -4.00
C LEU A 5 11.35 27.25 -5.21
N ARG A 6 10.02 27.06 -5.19
CA ARG A 6 9.10 27.44 -6.27
C ARG A 6 9.52 26.83 -7.61
N SER A 7 9.94 27.66 -8.56
CA SER A 7 10.39 27.24 -9.89
C SER A 7 11.91 27.16 -10.02
N TRP A 8 12.65 27.20 -8.92
CA TRP A 8 14.11 27.05 -8.91
C TRP A 8 14.53 25.81 -8.11
N TRP A 9 15.56 25.11 -8.58
CA TRP A 9 16.23 24.05 -7.83
C TRP A 9 17.73 24.06 -8.08
N LYS A 10 18.52 23.51 -7.17
CA LYS A 10 19.95 23.29 -7.37
C LYS A 10 20.29 21.91 -6.83
N ASP A 11 20.91 21.12 -7.69
CA ASP A 11 21.57 19.88 -7.30
C ASP A 11 23.03 20.18 -6.97
N THR A 12 23.43 19.87 -5.74
CA THR A 12 24.81 20.08 -5.25
C THR A 12 25.83 19.12 -5.86
N GLU A 13 25.38 18.04 -6.51
CA GLU A 13 26.24 17.04 -7.12
C GLU A 13 26.71 17.44 -8.53
N ILE A 14 26.02 18.39 -9.16
CA ILE A 14 26.38 18.92 -10.47
C ILE A 14 27.40 20.07 -10.29
N PRO A 15 28.65 19.90 -10.77
CA PRO A 15 29.68 20.93 -10.63
C PRO A 15 29.29 22.21 -11.37
N ASP A 16 29.64 23.36 -10.80
CA ASP A 16 29.41 24.71 -11.34
C ASP A 16 27.94 25.10 -11.57
N LEU A 17 26.97 24.30 -11.13
CA LEU A 17 25.55 24.64 -11.23
C LEU A 17 25.20 25.74 -10.20
N ILE A 18 24.78 26.90 -10.72
CA ILE A 18 24.27 28.02 -9.91
C ILE A 18 22.82 27.75 -9.50
N GLY A 19 22.02 27.22 -10.44
CA GLY A 19 20.64 26.84 -10.21
C GLY A 19 19.95 26.50 -11.52
N ARG A 20 18.86 25.76 -11.41
CA ARG A 20 18.00 25.30 -12.50
C ARG A 20 16.62 25.94 -12.33
N LYS A 21 16.03 26.39 -13.44
CA LYS A 21 14.78 27.17 -13.48
C LYS A 21 13.74 26.49 -14.36
N LYS A 22 12.51 26.38 -13.87
CA LYS A 22 11.37 25.79 -14.56
C LYS A 22 10.79 26.83 -15.49
N VAL A 23 10.63 26.46 -16.75
CA VAL A 23 10.09 27.33 -17.78
C VAL A 23 8.66 27.70 -17.39
N ASP A 24 8.44 28.99 -17.21
CA ASP A 24 7.15 29.57 -16.86
C ASP A 24 6.87 30.76 -17.79
N PHE A 25 5.66 31.32 -17.73
CA PHE A 25 5.31 32.44 -18.60
C PHE A 25 6.24 33.67 -18.46
N SER A 26 6.87 33.86 -17.30
CA SER A 26 7.75 35.03 -17.09
C SER A 26 9.02 34.98 -17.93
N ILE A 27 9.52 33.77 -18.21
CA ILE A 27 10.67 33.51 -19.12
C ILE A 27 10.40 34.05 -20.53
N PHE A 28 9.16 33.99 -21.01
CA PHE A 28 8.82 34.48 -22.35
C PHE A 28 8.51 35.99 -22.40
N ARG A 29 8.33 36.66 -21.25
CA ARG A 29 7.90 38.07 -21.19
C ARG A 29 8.96 39.02 -20.65
N ASP A 30 9.36 38.85 -19.39
CA ASP A 30 10.11 39.86 -18.63
C ASP A 30 11.48 39.36 -18.14
N GLY A 31 11.64 38.04 -17.98
CA GLY A 31 12.81 37.41 -17.38
C GLY A 31 12.44 36.51 -16.20
N THR A 32 13.36 36.29 -15.27
CA THR A 32 13.15 35.43 -14.09
C THR A 32 13.49 36.14 -12.78
N HIS A 33 12.71 35.85 -11.74
CA HIS A 33 12.99 36.28 -10.37
C HIS A 33 13.80 35.21 -9.66
N ILE A 34 14.90 35.59 -9.03
CA ILE A 34 15.80 34.71 -8.29
C ILE A 34 15.42 34.77 -6.80
N PRO A 35 14.98 33.66 -6.20
CA PRO A 35 14.64 33.61 -4.78
C PRO A 35 15.85 33.91 -3.89
N VAL A 36 15.60 34.46 -2.69
CA VAL A 36 16.63 34.90 -1.72
C VAL A 36 17.59 33.77 -1.39
N GLU A 37 17.07 32.56 -1.33
CA GLU A 37 17.80 31.34 -1.05
C GLU A 37 18.92 31.14 -2.07
N PHE A 38 18.72 31.47 -3.35
CA PHE A 38 19.73 31.33 -4.41
C PHE A 38 20.69 32.54 -4.53
N HIS A 39 20.49 33.61 -3.75
CA HIS A 39 21.37 34.79 -3.81
C HIS A 39 22.83 34.47 -3.48
N PRO A 40 23.17 33.62 -2.48
CA PRO A 40 24.54 33.22 -2.21
C PRO A 40 25.20 32.50 -3.40
N ASP A 41 24.46 31.68 -4.15
CA ASP A 41 24.98 30.94 -5.30
C ASP A 41 25.34 31.89 -6.46
N PHE A 42 24.48 32.88 -6.73
CA PHE A 42 24.76 33.93 -7.71
C PHE A 42 25.88 34.87 -7.23
N LEU A 43 25.99 35.13 -5.92
CA LEU A 43 27.06 35.92 -5.34
C LEU A 43 28.42 35.23 -5.47
N GLU A 44 28.46 33.93 -5.22
CA GLU A 44 29.64 33.08 -5.39
C GLU A 44 30.07 33.04 -6.86
N ALA A 45 29.13 32.81 -7.78
CA ALA A 45 29.39 32.83 -9.22
C ALA A 45 29.92 34.19 -9.71
N ASN A 46 29.54 35.29 -9.04
CA ASN A 46 30.00 36.63 -9.34
C ASN A 46 31.22 37.08 -8.51
N GLN A 47 31.93 36.15 -7.86
CA GLN A 47 33.12 36.43 -7.04
C GLN A 47 32.88 37.49 -5.94
N GLY A 48 31.70 37.44 -5.29
CA GLY A 48 31.32 38.36 -4.22
C GLY A 48 30.74 39.69 -4.69
N GLN A 49 30.53 39.90 -5.99
CA GLN A 49 29.94 41.12 -6.54
C GLN A 49 28.41 40.99 -6.69
N GLN A 50 27.66 41.99 -6.22
CA GLN A 50 26.20 42.08 -6.42
C GLN A 50 25.79 43.50 -6.83
N PRO A 51 24.67 43.67 -7.55
CA PRO A 51 24.10 44.99 -7.82
C PRO A 51 23.59 45.66 -6.54
N ASN A 52 23.78 46.98 -6.43
CA ASN A 52 23.15 47.79 -5.38
C ASN A 52 21.64 47.91 -5.62
N LEU A 53 20.88 48.31 -4.59
CA LEU A 53 19.43 48.46 -4.66
C LEU A 53 19.04 49.46 -5.77
N GLY A 54 18.31 49.00 -6.78
CA GLY A 54 17.88 49.80 -7.94
C GLY A 54 18.91 49.93 -9.07
N GLU A 55 20.14 49.44 -8.91
CA GLU A 55 21.15 49.39 -9.98
C GLU A 55 21.04 48.10 -10.79
N GLY A 56 21.18 48.22 -12.11
CA GLY A 56 21.19 47.09 -13.03
C GLY A 56 22.59 46.82 -13.58
N LEU A 57 23.09 45.60 -13.38
CA LEU A 57 24.36 45.15 -13.95
C LEU A 57 24.11 44.32 -15.21
N LYS A 58 24.89 44.56 -16.26
CA LYS A 58 24.81 43.78 -17.49
C LYS A 58 25.36 42.38 -17.24
N VAL A 59 24.58 41.38 -17.64
CA VAL A 59 24.90 39.96 -17.57
C VAL A 59 24.95 39.39 -18.97
N LYS A 60 25.90 38.50 -19.20
CA LYS A 60 26.06 37.76 -20.46
C LYS A 60 25.62 36.31 -20.27
N LEU A 61 24.63 35.89 -21.05
CA LEU A 61 24.11 34.52 -21.07
C LEU A 61 24.66 33.79 -22.29
N ILE A 62 25.28 32.62 -22.10
CA ILE A 62 25.97 31.88 -23.15
C ILE A 62 25.28 30.55 -23.39
N TYR A 63 24.82 30.30 -24.62
CA TYR A 63 24.27 29.00 -25.02
C TYR A 63 24.85 28.60 -26.38
N ASP A 64 25.45 27.41 -26.48
CA ASP A 64 25.99 26.84 -27.74
C ASP A 64 26.82 27.85 -28.58
N ASN A 65 27.82 28.48 -27.93
CA ASN A 65 28.67 29.55 -28.48
C ASN A 65 27.97 30.87 -28.90
N ARG A 66 26.69 31.06 -28.57
CA ARG A 66 25.96 32.32 -28.77
C ARG A 66 25.88 33.11 -27.46
N ASN A 67 26.07 34.42 -27.56
CA ASN A 67 26.03 35.34 -26.42
C ASN A 67 24.75 36.18 -26.47
N TYR A 68 24.02 36.22 -25.36
CA TYR A 68 22.82 37.01 -25.18
C TYR A 68 22.99 37.99 -24.01
N GLU A 69 22.58 39.24 -24.21
CA GLU A 69 22.61 40.25 -23.14
C GLU A 69 21.35 40.18 -22.27
N ALA A 70 21.56 40.25 -20.96
CA ALA A 70 20.54 40.39 -19.91
C ALA A 70 21.00 41.42 -18.87
N THR A 71 20.11 41.79 -17.95
CA THR A 71 20.39 42.73 -16.85
C THR A 71 19.97 42.11 -15.53
N LEU A 72 20.90 42.01 -14.57
CA LEU A 72 20.62 41.59 -13.20
C LEU A 72 20.38 42.84 -12.34
N ILE A 73 19.20 42.92 -11.72
CA ILE A 73 18.77 44.07 -10.92
C ILE A 73 18.36 43.60 -9.54
N LYS A 74 18.75 44.34 -8.50
CA LYS A 74 18.24 44.15 -7.13
C LYS A 74 17.07 45.10 -6.88
N ILE A 75 15.88 44.56 -6.62
CA ILE A 75 14.64 45.32 -6.40
C ILE A 75 14.10 45.13 -4.98
N ASP A 76 13.47 46.16 -4.44
CA ASP A 76 12.76 46.11 -3.16
C ASP A 76 11.28 45.77 -3.37
N GLN A 77 10.82 44.65 -2.82
CA GLN A 77 9.41 44.25 -2.88
C GLN A 77 8.65 44.84 -1.68
N VAL A 78 8.10 46.04 -1.89
CA VAL A 78 7.33 46.82 -0.90
C VAL A 78 6.16 46.03 -0.26
N SER A 79 5.60 45.03 -0.95
CA SER A 79 4.48 44.22 -0.46
C SER A 79 4.88 43.02 0.43
N ALA A 80 6.17 42.66 0.50
CA ALA A 80 6.63 41.45 1.20
C ALA A 80 7.79 41.68 2.18
N SER A 81 8.27 42.93 2.32
CA SER A 81 9.43 43.30 3.16
C SER A 81 10.67 42.44 2.88
N ARG A 82 10.96 42.15 1.60
CA ARG A 82 12.09 41.32 1.15
C ARG A 82 12.77 41.92 -0.08
N GLU A 83 14.10 41.83 -0.13
CA GLU A 83 14.91 42.17 -1.31
C GLU A 83 14.88 41.00 -2.32
N ALA A 84 14.70 41.27 -3.62
CA ALA A 84 14.70 40.25 -4.67
C ALA A 84 15.69 40.58 -5.79
N LEU A 85 16.45 39.57 -6.24
CA LEU A 85 17.26 39.65 -7.46
C LEU A 85 16.40 39.25 -8.66
N GLN A 86 16.50 40.00 -9.75
CA GLN A 86 15.77 39.71 -10.98
C GLN A 86 16.69 39.78 -12.19
N LEU A 87 16.70 38.70 -12.97
CA LEU A 87 17.37 38.65 -14.27
C LEU A 87 16.36 39.04 -15.35
N ARG A 88 16.52 40.24 -15.92
CA ARG A 88 15.64 40.79 -16.95
C ARG A 88 16.30 40.77 -18.32
N TYR A 89 15.56 40.35 -19.33
CA TYR A 89 15.97 40.44 -20.75
C TYR A 89 14.79 40.88 -21.63
N ASN A 90 13.90 41.70 -21.04
CA ASN A 90 12.72 42.25 -21.70
C ASN A 90 13.02 43.00 -23.01
N GLY A 91 14.18 43.64 -23.13
CA GLY A 91 14.64 44.36 -24.34
C GLY A 91 15.33 43.50 -25.42
N ASN A 92 15.57 42.20 -25.18
CA ASN A 92 16.29 41.31 -26.10
C ASN A 92 15.32 40.37 -26.83
N GLN A 93 14.74 40.87 -27.92
CA GLN A 93 13.75 40.12 -28.72
C GLN A 93 14.34 38.83 -29.32
N THR A 94 15.62 38.87 -29.72
CA THR A 94 16.34 37.71 -30.26
C THR A 94 16.49 36.57 -29.24
N LEU A 95 16.70 36.87 -27.96
CA LEU A 95 16.71 35.84 -26.91
C LEU A 95 15.30 35.28 -26.67
N LYS A 96 14.27 36.12 -26.68
CA LYS A 96 12.88 35.68 -26.49
C LYS A 96 12.42 34.73 -27.58
N ASP A 97 12.64 35.09 -28.84
CA ASP A 97 12.27 34.25 -29.98
C ASP A 97 13.05 32.91 -29.96
N PHE A 98 14.30 32.96 -29.50
CA PHE A 98 15.12 31.76 -29.30
C PHE A 98 14.61 30.84 -28.18
N LEU A 99 14.17 31.41 -27.05
CA LEU A 99 13.55 30.65 -25.96
C LEU A 99 12.20 30.07 -26.37
N ILE A 100 11.37 30.81 -27.11
CA ILE A 100 10.10 30.32 -27.64
C ILE A 100 10.32 29.15 -28.62
N GLY A 101 11.34 29.23 -29.47
CA GLY A 101 11.68 28.18 -30.41
C GLY A 101 12.17 26.89 -29.74
N ASN A 102 13.03 26.99 -28.73
CA ASN A 102 13.56 25.82 -28.01
C ASN A 102 12.54 25.20 -27.04
N PHE A 103 11.68 26.01 -26.43
CA PHE A 103 10.65 25.58 -25.46
C PHE A 103 9.24 25.64 -26.07
N ALA A 104 9.10 25.20 -27.31
CA ALA A 104 7.86 25.28 -28.07
C ALA A 104 6.71 24.52 -27.38
N HIS A 105 7.02 23.41 -26.69
CA HIS A 105 6.03 22.60 -25.99
C HIS A 105 5.45 23.36 -24.79
N SER A 106 6.29 23.81 -23.85
CA SER A 106 5.85 24.61 -22.71
C SER A 106 5.14 25.89 -23.16
N TYR A 107 5.63 26.54 -24.21
CA TYR A 107 5.01 27.75 -24.76
C TYR A 107 3.60 27.48 -25.30
N SER A 108 3.43 26.44 -26.12
CA SER A 108 2.14 26.07 -26.70
C SER A 108 1.11 25.71 -25.63
N TYR A 109 1.50 24.92 -24.63
CA TYR A 109 0.66 24.55 -23.49
C TYR A 109 0.22 25.78 -22.69
N ILE A 110 1.17 26.65 -22.33
CA ILE A 110 0.89 27.88 -21.58
C ILE A 110 -0.05 28.80 -22.37
N MET A 111 0.13 28.93 -23.68
CA MET A 111 -0.73 29.78 -24.51
C MET A 111 -2.14 29.21 -24.65
N GLN A 112 -2.27 27.90 -24.87
CA GLN A 112 -3.57 27.22 -25.00
C GLN A 112 -4.39 27.31 -23.71
N GLU A 113 -3.77 27.03 -22.55
CA GLU A 113 -4.45 27.13 -21.26
C GLU A 113 -4.86 28.58 -20.94
N ARG A 114 -4.05 29.56 -21.35
CA ARG A 114 -4.41 30.98 -21.17
C ARG A 114 -5.49 31.46 -22.12
N GLU A 115 -5.62 30.86 -23.29
CA GLU A 115 -6.71 31.14 -24.23
C GLU A 115 -8.04 30.51 -23.78
N ASN A 116 -7.97 29.32 -23.15
CA ASN A 116 -9.11 28.65 -22.53
C ASN A 116 -9.66 29.43 -21.32
N LEU A 117 -8.80 30.14 -20.58
CA LEU A 117 -9.16 31.00 -19.45
C LEU A 117 -9.63 32.40 -19.90
N LYS A 118 -10.85 32.51 -20.45
CA LYS A 118 -11.48 33.81 -20.78
C LYS A 118 -11.91 34.56 -19.50
N THR A 119 -11.02 35.36 -18.92
CA THR A 119 -11.37 36.37 -17.89
C THR A 119 -10.41 37.58 -17.92
N ASP A 120 -10.96 38.75 -17.54
CA ASP A 120 -10.35 40.08 -17.56
C ASP A 120 -8.90 40.12 -17.03
N ASP A 121 -8.05 40.90 -17.72
CA ASP A 121 -6.58 40.91 -17.67
C ASP A 121 -5.92 41.13 -16.28
N ALA A 122 -6.68 41.50 -15.24
CA ALA A 122 -6.11 41.89 -13.94
C ALA A 122 -5.95 40.74 -12.92
N LYS A 123 -6.53 39.54 -13.15
CA LYS A 123 -6.48 38.40 -12.20
C LYS A 123 -6.37 37.04 -12.89
N ARG A 124 -5.45 36.87 -13.85
CA ARG A 124 -5.21 35.53 -14.43
C ARG A 124 -4.41 34.65 -13.45
N PRO A 125 -4.86 33.42 -13.13
CA PRO A 125 -4.07 32.47 -12.35
C PRO A 125 -2.78 32.12 -13.11
N GLN A 126 -1.72 31.82 -12.35
CA GLN A 126 -0.44 31.40 -12.94
C GLN A 126 -0.61 30.01 -13.56
N VAL A 127 -0.47 29.92 -14.88
CA VAL A 127 -0.48 28.63 -15.59
C VAL A 127 0.84 27.92 -15.34
N VAL A 128 0.75 26.74 -14.72
CA VAL A 128 1.89 25.88 -14.41
C VAL A 128 1.87 24.70 -15.38
N VAL A 129 2.97 24.48 -16.09
CA VAL A 129 3.14 23.30 -16.95
C VAL A 129 3.30 22.05 -16.05
N PRO A 130 2.53 20.97 -16.30
CA PRO A 130 2.69 19.68 -15.64
C PRO A 130 4.14 19.20 -15.67
N GLU A 131 4.62 18.55 -14.62
CA GLU A 131 6.05 18.18 -14.48
C GLU A 131 6.52 17.16 -15.51
N ASP A 132 5.65 16.25 -15.95
CA ASP A 132 5.90 15.29 -17.03
C ASP A 132 6.10 15.95 -18.41
N GLN A 133 5.75 17.23 -18.52
CA GLN A 133 5.81 18.06 -19.72
C GLN A 133 6.66 19.32 -19.54
N ALA A 134 7.27 19.48 -18.36
CA ALA A 134 7.99 20.68 -17.99
C ALA A 134 9.37 20.72 -18.65
N GLU A 135 9.75 21.92 -19.05
CA GLU A 135 11.06 22.20 -19.60
C GLU A 135 11.85 23.08 -18.62
N TYR A 136 13.17 23.00 -18.69
CA TYR A 136 14.05 23.56 -17.68
C TYR A 136 15.27 24.28 -18.30
N ILE A 137 15.78 25.27 -17.58
CA ILE A 137 16.98 26.06 -17.93
C ILE A 137 17.98 25.93 -16.79
N ASP A 138 19.16 25.41 -17.09
CA ASP A 138 20.28 25.30 -16.15
C ASP A 138 21.18 26.54 -16.29
N PHE A 139 21.58 27.12 -15.16
CA PHE A 139 22.55 28.21 -15.10
C PHE A 139 23.85 27.71 -14.49
N PHE A 140 24.93 27.76 -15.25
CA PHE A 140 26.27 27.37 -14.83
C PHE A 140 27.19 28.58 -14.68
N ALA A 141 28.07 28.52 -13.68
CA ALA A 141 29.14 29.48 -13.49
C ALA A 141 30.23 29.28 -14.55
N THR A 142 30.81 30.38 -15.04
CA THR A 142 31.92 30.35 -16.02
C THR A 142 33.25 30.78 -15.41
N GLY A 143 33.26 31.11 -14.11
CA GLY A 143 34.40 31.71 -13.40
C GLY A 143 34.60 33.20 -13.67
N VAL A 144 33.85 33.81 -14.60
CA VAL A 144 33.85 35.25 -14.89
C VAL A 144 32.60 35.90 -14.27
N PRO A 145 32.73 36.97 -13.48
CA PRO A 145 31.57 37.66 -12.89
C PRO A 145 30.57 38.13 -13.95
N PHE A 146 29.28 37.92 -13.68
CA PHE A 146 28.17 38.31 -14.56
C PHE A 146 28.14 37.60 -15.92
N GLU A 147 28.78 36.43 -16.04
CA GLU A 147 28.71 35.57 -17.21
C GLU A 147 28.17 34.18 -16.81
N TYR A 148 27.05 33.75 -17.42
CA TYR A 148 26.40 32.47 -17.10
C TYR A 148 26.25 31.60 -18.34
N ARG A 149 26.67 30.34 -18.25
CA ARG A 149 26.44 29.34 -19.31
C ARG A 149 25.07 28.69 -19.09
N LEU A 150 24.28 28.62 -20.15
CA LEU A 150 22.96 28.02 -20.14
C LEU A 150 23.00 26.62 -20.76
N GLU A 151 22.26 25.70 -20.17
CA GLU A 151 21.86 24.44 -20.83
C GLU A 151 20.34 24.30 -20.76
N PHE A 152 19.75 23.72 -21.80
CA PHE A 152 18.29 23.59 -21.92
C PHE A 152 17.89 22.12 -21.86
N ILE A 153 16.91 21.83 -21.02
CA ILE A 153 16.27 20.52 -20.93
C ILE A 153 14.90 20.67 -21.57
N THR A 154 14.79 20.23 -22.83
CA THR A 154 13.58 20.34 -23.65
C THR A 154 12.73 19.07 -23.56
N TYR A 155 11.43 19.21 -23.87
CA TYR A 155 10.50 18.09 -23.84
C TYR A 155 10.85 17.04 -24.92
N LYS A 156 11.14 15.80 -24.51
CA LYS A 156 11.27 14.65 -25.41
C LYS A 156 9.95 13.89 -25.45
N SER A 157 9.29 13.85 -26.61
CA SER A 157 8.07 13.05 -26.80
C SER A 157 8.41 11.58 -26.61
N LYS A 158 7.88 10.99 -25.54
CA LYS A 158 8.10 9.58 -25.21
C LYS A 158 7.17 8.70 -26.07
N PRO A 159 7.62 7.54 -26.58
CA PRO A 159 6.82 6.66 -27.43
C PRO A 159 5.71 5.97 -26.61
N ASN A 160 4.52 5.76 -27.17
CA ASN A 160 3.52 4.90 -26.54
C ASN A 160 3.87 3.44 -26.73
N VAL A 161 3.37 2.58 -25.84
CA VAL A 161 3.55 1.13 -25.94
C VAL A 161 2.21 0.48 -26.22
N TRP A 162 2.20 -0.45 -27.16
CA TRP A 162 1.02 -1.18 -27.59
C TRP A 162 1.25 -2.68 -27.50
N TRP A 163 0.15 -3.42 -27.40
CA TRP A 163 0.16 -4.88 -27.40
C TRP A 163 -0.77 -5.40 -28.49
N VAL A 164 -0.27 -6.28 -29.35
CA VAL A 164 -1.06 -6.91 -30.42
C VAL A 164 -1.12 -8.43 -30.26
N ASN A 165 -2.32 -8.98 -30.36
CA ASN A 165 -2.54 -10.43 -30.38
C ASN A 165 -2.61 -10.91 -31.83
N GLN A 166 -1.61 -11.66 -32.27
CA GLN A 166 -1.51 -12.18 -33.64
C GLN A 166 -1.54 -13.71 -33.62
N GLY A 167 -2.62 -14.28 -34.15
CA GLY A 167 -2.81 -15.72 -34.30
C GLY A 167 -2.19 -16.25 -35.59
N THR A 168 -3.05 -16.61 -36.55
CA THR A 168 -2.65 -17.22 -37.84
C THR A 168 -2.03 -16.25 -38.84
N THR A 169 -2.12 -14.93 -38.61
CA THR A 169 -1.67 -13.88 -39.55
C THR A 169 -0.26 -13.35 -39.25
N ILE A 170 0.37 -13.79 -38.15
CA ILE A 170 1.67 -13.25 -37.70
C ILE A 170 2.79 -13.38 -38.74
N GLN A 171 2.81 -14.46 -39.53
CA GLN A 171 3.88 -14.72 -40.49
C GLN A 171 3.76 -13.80 -41.71
N ALA A 172 2.54 -13.61 -42.22
CA ALA A 172 2.24 -12.69 -43.32
C ALA A 172 2.46 -11.21 -42.91
N GLU A 173 2.03 -10.83 -41.70
CA GLU A 173 2.20 -9.48 -41.16
C GLU A 173 3.67 -9.12 -40.90
N LYS A 174 4.47 -10.10 -40.45
CA LYS A 174 5.92 -9.96 -40.28
C LYS A 174 6.64 -9.79 -41.62
N GLU A 175 6.31 -10.61 -42.62
CA GLU A 175 6.95 -10.55 -43.95
C GLU A 175 6.69 -9.22 -44.67
N GLU A 176 5.52 -8.62 -44.47
CA GLU A 176 5.14 -7.34 -45.07
C GLU A 176 5.44 -6.12 -44.18
N GLY A 177 5.78 -6.31 -42.90
CA GLY A 177 6.07 -5.22 -41.97
C GLY A 177 4.84 -4.36 -41.66
N ILE A 178 3.68 -4.98 -41.49
CA ILE A 178 2.40 -4.27 -41.31
C ILE A 178 1.60 -4.81 -40.13
N LEU A 179 0.69 -3.96 -39.63
CA LEU A 179 -0.46 -4.34 -38.82
C LEU A 179 -1.71 -3.85 -39.51
N TRP A 180 -2.74 -4.69 -39.59
CA TRP A 180 -3.99 -4.32 -40.26
C TRP A 180 -5.22 -4.75 -39.45
N ALA A 181 -6.23 -3.88 -39.38
CA ALA A 181 -7.51 -4.18 -38.73
C ALA A 181 -8.69 -3.56 -39.50
N PRO A 182 -9.86 -4.22 -39.57
CA PRO A 182 -11.03 -3.71 -40.28
C PRO A 182 -11.68 -2.53 -39.56
N LEU A 183 -12.38 -1.66 -40.30
CA LEU A 183 -13.10 -0.52 -39.72
C LEU A 183 -14.37 -0.94 -38.97
N LEU A 184 -15.04 -2.01 -39.43
CA LEU A 184 -16.31 -2.51 -38.90
C LEU A 184 -16.28 -4.04 -38.81
N ASN A 185 -17.08 -4.59 -37.89
CA ASN A 185 -17.27 -6.03 -37.82
C ASN A 185 -18.29 -6.47 -38.89
N THR A 186 -18.49 -7.79 -39.03
CA THR A 186 -19.48 -8.38 -39.96
C THR A 186 -20.93 -7.94 -39.71
N GLN A 187 -21.22 -7.28 -38.59
CA GLN A 187 -22.53 -6.72 -38.20
C GLN A 187 -22.58 -5.18 -38.29
N GLY A 188 -21.57 -4.52 -38.86
CA GLY A 188 -21.54 -3.05 -39.03
C GLY A 188 -21.26 -2.25 -37.75
N ARG A 189 -20.72 -2.86 -36.69
CA ARG A 189 -20.33 -2.18 -35.44
C ARG A 189 -18.83 -1.93 -35.39
N LYS A 190 -18.44 -0.77 -34.82
CA LYS A 190 -17.06 -0.44 -34.47
C LYS A 190 -16.66 -1.14 -33.18
N LEU A 191 -15.48 -1.75 -33.14
CA LEU A 191 -14.92 -2.34 -31.92
C LEU A 191 -13.80 -1.46 -31.38
N TYR A 192 -13.75 -1.33 -30.06
CA TYR A 192 -12.76 -0.51 -29.35
C TYR A 192 -11.31 -0.84 -29.74
N HIS A 193 -10.95 -2.13 -29.86
CA HIS A 193 -9.60 -2.59 -30.25
C HIS A 193 -9.19 -2.29 -31.71
N TRP A 194 -10.13 -1.80 -32.54
CA TRP A 194 -9.84 -1.34 -33.91
C TRP A 194 -9.82 0.20 -34.00
N GLU A 195 -10.50 0.88 -33.09
CA GLU A 195 -10.42 2.34 -32.95
C GLU A 195 -9.08 2.76 -32.34
N THR A 196 -8.50 1.96 -31.44
CA THR A 196 -7.17 2.20 -30.85
C THR A 196 -6.05 2.33 -31.89
N MET A 197 -6.19 1.71 -33.08
CA MET A 197 -5.23 1.90 -34.18
C MET A 197 -5.08 3.38 -34.59
N LYS A 198 -6.12 4.20 -34.45
CA LYS A 198 -6.08 5.64 -34.78
C LYS A 198 -5.11 6.42 -33.89
N GLU A 199 -4.83 5.91 -32.70
CA GLU A 199 -3.99 6.56 -31.70
C GLU A 199 -2.50 6.23 -31.86
N VAL A 200 -2.17 5.25 -32.72
CA VAL A 200 -0.80 4.80 -32.95
C VAL A 200 -0.03 5.86 -33.75
N LYS A 201 1.10 6.31 -33.19
CA LYS A 201 1.95 7.35 -33.77
C LYS A 201 3.28 6.76 -34.27
N GLN A 202 3.92 7.48 -35.17
CA GLN A 202 5.29 7.18 -35.59
C GLN A 202 6.23 7.21 -34.37
N GLY A 203 7.06 6.18 -34.23
CA GLY A 203 7.99 6.03 -33.10
C GLY A 203 7.44 5.18 -31.93
N ASP A 204 6.14 4.86 -31.92
CA ASP A 204 5.54 3.99 -30.90
C ASP A 204 6.10 2.56 -30.96
N ILE A 205 6.07 1.86 -29.83
CA ILE A 205 6.58 0.50 -29.65
C ILE A 205 5.39 -0.47 -29.59
N ILE A 206 5.46 -1.60 -30.30
CA ILE A 206 4.41 -2.62 -30.31
C ILE A 206 4.96 -4.00 -29.92
N LEU A 207 4.35 -4.64 -28.93
CA LEU A 207 4.65 -6.00 -28.48
C LEU A 207 3.74 -7.00 -29.19
N HIS A 208 4.34 -8.03 -29.80
CA HIS A 208 3.62 -9.02 -30.60
C HIS A 208 3.47 -10.34 -29.85
N TYR A 209 2.24 -10.62 -29.43
CA TYR A 209 1.87 -11.83 -28.71
C TYR A 209 1.28 -12.90 -29.63
N SER A 210 1.84 -14.11 -29.58
CA SER A 210 1.38 -15.26 -30.33
C SER A 210 1.78 -16.57 -29.66
N ASN A 211 0.92 -17.59 -29.74
CA ASN A 211 1.19 -18.94 -29.22
C ASN A 211 1.69 -18.95 -27.76
N LYS A 212 1.03 -18.18 -26.89
CA LYS A 212 1.35 -18.05 -25.45
C LYS A 212 2.65 -17.31 -25.11
N ALA A 213 3.31 -16.67 -26.06
CA ALA A 213 4.53 -15.91 -25.84
C ALA A 213 4.54 -14.57 -26.58
N ILE A 214 5.30 -13.60 -26.06
CA ILE A 214 5.73 -12.42 -26.83
C ILE A 214 6.95 -12.85 -27.66
N ARG A 215 6.86 -12.69 -28.97
CA ARG A 215 7.87 -13.18 -29.92
C ARG A 215 8.60 -12.08 -30.66
N TYR A 216 7.91 -10.96 -30.89
CA TYR A 216 8.46 -9.83 -31.61
C TYR A 216 8.16 -8.54 -30.88
N VAL A 217 9.02 -7.56 -31.10
CA VAL A 217 8.78 -6.16 -30.79
C VAL A 217 8.98 -5.36 -32.06
N SER A 218 8.13 -4.38 -32.33
CA SER A 218 8.29 -3.52 -33.50
C SER A 218 8.21 -2.05 -33.16
N GLN A 219 8.83 -1.24 -34.01
CA GLN A 219 8.70 0.21 -33.97
C GLN A 219 7.81 0.68 -35.12
N VAL A 220 6.89 1.60 -34.85
CA VAL A 220 5.99 2.16 -35.85
C VAL A 220 6.76 3.15 -36.75
N THR A 221 6.83 2.85 -38.03
CA THR A 221 7.48 3.70 -39.04
C THR A 221 6.49 4.68 -39.66
N VAL A 222 5.23 4.27 -39.83
CA VAL A 222 4.15 5.11 -40.37
C VAL A 222 2.89 4.90 -39.52
N ALA A 223 2.31 6.00 -39.04
CA ALA A 223 1.06 6.03 -38.28
C ALA A 223 -0.11 5.41 -39.08
N ALA A 224 -1.22 5.11 -38.40
CA ALA A 224 -2.35 4.42 -39.02
C ALA A 224 -2.97 5.23 -40.17
N VAL A 225 -3.08 4.60 -41.34
CA VAL A 225 -3.76 5.15 -42.53
C VAL A 225 -4.90 4.22 -42.92
N GLU A 226 -6.01 4.79 -43.41
CA GLU A 226 -7.09 3.98 -44.00
C GLU A 226 -6.60 3.38 -45.33
N ALA A 227 -6.66 2.06 -45.43
CA ALA A 227 -6.12 1.31 -46.55
C ALA A 227 -6.92 0.02 -46.78
N PRO A 228 -7.03 -0.44 -48.04
CA PRO A 228 -7.69 -1.70 -48.34
C PRO A 228 -6.92 -2.87 -47.71
N LYS A 229 -7.64 -3.97 -47.52
CA LYS A 229 -7.11 -5.22 -47.00
C LYS A 229 -5.90 -5.71 -47.83
N PRO A 230 -4.76 -6.02 -47.19
CA PRO A 230 -3.60 -6.56 -47.88
C PRO A 230 -3.90 -7.90 -48.56
N GLY A 231 -3.30 -8.12 -49.74
CA GLY A 231 -3.47 -9.37 -50.49
C GLY A 231 -3.01 -10.62 -49.72
N SER A 232 -2.03 -10.46 -48.83
CA SER A 232 -1.53 -11.49 -47.89
C SER A 232 -2.58 -11.98 -46.89
N MET A 233 -3.65 -11.20 -46.66
CA MET A 233 -4.75 -11.53 -45.76
C MET A 233 -6.04 -11.94 -46.49
N ALA A 234 -6.01 -12.13 -47.81
CA ALA A 234 -7.21 -12.38 -48.63
C ALA A 234 -8.11 -13.52 -48.10
N ASN A 235 -7.52 -14.54 -47.45
CA ASN A 235 -8.24 -15.69 -46.89
C ASN A 235 -8.90 -15.47 -45.52
N THR A 236 -8.78 -14.29 -44.90
CA THR A 236 -9.45 -14.01 -43.60
C THR A 236 -10.88 -13.52 -43.80
N SER A 237 -11.79 -13.78 -42.85
CA SER A 237 -13.20 -13.35 -42.91
C SER A 237 -13.42 -11.85 -42.63
N TRP A 238 -12.39 -11.02 -42.80
CA TRP A 238 -12.41 -9.58 -42.53
C TRP A 238 -12.80 -8.77 -43.76
N GLN A 239 -13.47 -7.62 -43.54
CA GLN A 239 -13.93 -6.70 -44.58
C GLN A 239 -12.78 -6.11 -45.41
N GLU A 240 -13.06 -5.55 -46.59
CA GLU A 240 -12.02 -5.00 -47.47
C GLU A 240 -11.48 -3.64 -47.01
N GLU A 241 -12.24 -2.86 -46.23
CA GLU A 241 -11.82 -1.56 -45.72
C GLU A 241 -11.30 -1.64 -44.28
N GLY A 242 -10.08 -1.15 -44.05
CA GLY A 242 -9.41 -1.20 -42.75
C GLY A 242 -8.39 -0.10 -42.55
N ARG A 243 -7.62 -0.24 -41.46
CA ARG A 243 -6.47 0.62 -41.14
C ARG A 243 -5.20 -0.18 -41.21
N LEU A 244 -4.17 0.42 -41.81
CA LEU A 244 -2.84 -0.15 -41.93
C LEU A 244 -1.84 0.72 -41.18
N VAL A 245 -1.03 0.08 -40.34
CA VAL A 245 0.15 0.66 -39.68
C VAL A 245 1.37 -0.05 -40.25
N ARG A 246 2.43 0.69 -40.56
CA ARG A 246 3.72 0.09 -40.96
C ARG A 246 4.65 0.02 -39.76
N THR A 247 5.27 -1.13 -39.58
CA THR A 247 6.13 -1.41 -38.43
C THR A 247 7.37 -2.18 -38.85
N GLU A 248 8.47 -1.95 -38.15
CA GLU A 248 9.72 -2.69 -38.34
C GLU A 248 9.85 -3.75 -37.26
N TYR A 249 9.77 -5.04 -37.63
CA TYR A 249 9.75 -6.16 -36.70
C TYR A 249 11.16 -6.59 -36.27
N VAL A 250 11.35 -6.79 -34.96
CA VAL A 250 12.54 -7.41 -34.37
C VAL A 250 12.13 -8.64 -33.58
N GLU A 251 12.85 -9.74 -33.77
CA GLU A 251 12.64 -11.00 -33.07
C GLU A 251 13.28 -11.00 -31.69
N LEU A 252 12.50 -11.35 -30.66
CA LEU A 252 12.97 -11.49 -29.29
C LEU A 252 13.50 -12.90 -29.07
N ILE A 253 14.78 -13.00 -28.67
CA ILE A 253 15.47 -14.25 -28.41
C ILE A 253 16.02 -14.21 -26.99
N PRO A 254 15.58 -15.10 -26.08
CA PRO A 254 14.47 -16.07 -26.22
C PRO A 254 13.08 -15.41 -26.24
N SER A 255 12.06 -16.15 -26.70
CA SER A 255 10.67 -15.66 -26.64
C SER A 255 10.13 -15.66 -25.21
N ILE A 256 9.33 -14.65 -24.85
CA ILE A 256 8.89 -14.42 -23.47
C ILE A 256 7.55 -15.09 -23.22
N MET A 257 7.50 -16.05 -22.31
CA MET A 257 6.29 -16.82 -22.04
C MET A 257 5.33 -16.04 -21.14
N LEU A 258 4.02 -16.08 -21.43
CA LEU A 258 3.00 -15.35 -20.67
C LEU A 258 3.07 -15.60 -19.15
N GLN A 259 3.37 -16.85 -18.74
CA GLN A 259 3.45 -17.25 -17.34
C GLN A 259 4.57 -16.55 -16.56
N GLN A 260 5.57 -15.99 -17.24
CA GLN A 260 6.69 -15.31 -16.59
C GLN A 260 6.31 -13.91 -16.07
N PHE A 261 5.30 -13.27 -16.67
CA PHE A 261 4.97 -11.87 -16.40
C PHE A 261 3.48 -11.58 -16.19
N ASN A 262 2.58 -12.55 -16.39
CA ASN A 262 1.13 -12.28 -16.35
C ASN A 262 0.65 -11.77 -14.98
N GLN A 263 1.17 -12.31 -13.87
CA GLN A 263 0.78 -11.86 -12.53
C GLN A 263 1.21 -10.41 -12.28
N GLN A 264 2.39 -10.02 -12.71
CA GLN A 264 2.96 -8.69 -12.53
C GLN A 264 2.25 -7.65 -13.41
N ILE A 265 1.96 -7.99 -14.66
CA ILE A 265 1.21 -7.09 -15.57
C ILE A 265 -0.25 -6.94 -15.13
N MET A 266 -0.87 -7.96 -14.52
CA MET A 266 -2.22 -7.84 -13.94
C MET A 266 -2.27 -6.84 -12.79
N GLN A 267 -1.22 -6.76 -11.97
CA GLN A 267 -1.16 -5.85 -10.83
C GLN A 267 -1.09 -4.38 -11.24
N LEU A 268 -0.69 -4.09 -12.49
CA LEU A 268 -0.63 -2.73 -13.04
C LEU A 268 -2.00 -2.16 -13.45
N ASN A 269 -3.08 -2.94 -13.37
CA ASN A 269 -4.47 -2.52 -13.66
C ASN A 269 -4.59 -1.65 -14.93
N ILE A 270 -3.96 -2.09 -16.03
CA ILE A 270 -3.99 -1.38 -17.31
C ILE A 270 -5.43 -1.33 -17.83
N ASN A 271 -6.04 -0.15 -17.85
CA ASN A 271 -7.42 0.05 -18.31
C ASN A 271 -7.55 -0.40 -19.79
N GLN A 272 -8.49 -1.30 -20.07
CA GLN A 272 -8.67 -1.94 -21.39
C GLN A 272 -7.40 -2.64 -21.93
N GLY A 273 -6.57 -3.18 -21.03
CA GLY A 273 -5.31 -3.84 -21.35
C GLY A 273 -5.43 -5.25 -21.91
N PRO A 274 -4.28 -5.90 -22.21
CA PRO A 274 -4.24 -7.18 -22.90
C PRO A 274 -4.61 -8.39 -22.03
N LEU A 275 -4.67 -8.28 -20.70
CA LEU A 275 -4.95 -9.38 -19.77
C LEU A 275 -6.29 -9.19 -19.05
N HIS A 276 -7.04 -10.29 -18.82
CA HIS A 276 -8.22 -10.28 -17.96
C HIS A 276 -7.87 -10.63 -16.50
N SER A 277 -8.82 -10.43 -15.58
CA SER A 277 -8.71 -10.71 -14.14
C SER A 277 -8.36 -12.15 -13.76
N GLY A 278 -8.35 -13.08 -14.72
CA GLY A 278 -7.96 -14.48 -14.52
C GLY A 278 -6.57 -14.83 -15.06
N GLY A 279 -5.78 -13.85 -15.51
CA GLY A 279 -4.39 -14.05 -15.96
C GLY A 279 -4.21 -14.64 -17.36
N GLY A 280 -5.30 -14.76 -18.12
CA GLY A 280 -5.26 -15.02 -19.56
C GLY A 280 -5.38 -13.74 -20.38
N VAL A 281 -5.23 -13.87 -21.69
CA VAL A 281 -5.24 -12.76 -22.64
C VAL A 281 -6.66 -12.44 -23.10
N ASN A 282 -7.02 -11.16 -23.13
CA ASN A 282 -8.30 -10.67 -23.64
C ASN A 282 -8.47 -10.96 -25.13
N GLN A 283 -9.70 -11.29 -25.53
CA GLN A 283 -10.06 -11.49 -26.94
C GLN A 283 -10.17 -10.13 -27.64
N GLY A 284 -9.18 -9.80 -28.48
CA GLY A 284 -9.08 -8.55 -29.22
C GLY A 284 -7.78 -8.48 -30.00
N TYR A 285 -7.65 -7.49 -30.88
CA TYR A 285 -6.48 -7.34 -31.76
C TYR A 285 -5.40 -6.45 -31.14
N LEU A 286 -5.67 -5.14 -30.96
CA LEU A 286 -4.72 -4.17 -30.42
C LEU A 286 -5.21 -3.61 -29.08
N PHE A 287 -4.32 -3.61 -28.08
CA PHE A 287 -4.55 -3.12 -26.73
C PHE A 287 -3.53 -2.03 -26.38
N ARG A 288 -3.98 -1.07 -25.56
CA ARG A 288 -3.05 -0.12 -24.92
C ARG A 288 -2.19 -0.87 -23.93
N PHE A 289 -0.90 -0.55 -23.90
CA PHE A 289 0.03 -1.09 -22.93
C PHE A 289 0.75 0.06 -22.21
N SER A 290 1.19 -0.17 -20.97
CA SER A 290 1.89 0.85 -20.20
C SER A 290 3.40 0.75 -20.41
N ARG A 291 4.09 1.90 -20.39
CA ARG A 291 5.58 1.94 -20.39
C ARG A 291 6.16 1.22 -19.18
N GLN A 292 5.52 1.40 -18.03
CA GLN A 292 5.83 0.66 -16.80
C GLN A 292 5.69 -0.86 -17.03
N GLY A 293 4.67 -1.30 -17.76
CA GLY A 293 4.51 -2.70 -18.14
C GLY A 293 5.66 -3.21 -19.02
N LEU A 294 6.17 -2.38 -19.95
CA LEU A 294 7.33 -2.73 -20.76
C LEU A 294 8.61 -2.82 -19.92
N GLN A 295 8.83 -1.88 -19.00
CA GLN A 295 9.99 -1.89 -18.10
C GLN A 295 9.97 -3.11 -17.16
N VAL A 296 8.81 -3.46 -16.60
CA VAL A 296 8.62 -4.68 -15.80
C VAL A 296 8.91 -5.92 -16.63
N LEU A 297 8.45 -5.93 -17.87
CA LEU A 297 8.68 -7.06 -18.76
C LEU A 297 10.17 -7.20 -19.12
N GLN A 298 10.88 -6.08 -19.33
CA GLN A 298 12.33 -6.06 -19.56
C GLN A 298 13.13 -6.46 -18.32
N SER A 299 12.77 -6.00 -17.13
CA SER A 299 13.48 -6.34 -15.88
C SER A 299 13.34 -7.81 -15.50
N LEU A 300 12.17 -8.41 -15.76
CA LEU A 300 11.93 -9.84 -15.56
C LEU A 300 12.61 -10.72 -16.62
N THR A 301 12.99 -10.14 -17.77
CA THR A 301 13.59 -10.86 -18.91
C THR A 301 14.95 -10.29 -19.32
N ALA A 302 15.85 -10.14 -18.35
CA ALA A 302 17.21 -9.65 -18.58
C ALA A 302 18.02 -10.50 -19.60
N GLU A 303 17.61 -11.75 -19.81
CA GLU A 303 18.21 -12.71 -20.76
C GLU A 303 17.76 -12.52 -22.22
N VAL A 304 16.78 -11.65 -22.48
CA VAL A 304 16.23 -11.40 -23.81
C VAL A 304 16.94 -10.25 -24.50
N ASN A 305 17.28 -10.44 -25.77
CA ASN A 305 17.88 -9.40 -26.60
C ASN A 305 16.84 -8.35 -27.03
N TRP A 306 16.73 -7.27 -26.25
CA TRP A 306 15.88 -6.13 -26.57
C TRP A 306 16.55 -5.18 -27.57
N PRO A 307 15.86 -4.73 -28.63
CA PRO A 307 16.42 -3.72 -29.53
C PRO A 307 16.52 -2.34 -28.84
N GLY A 308 17.52 -1.55 -29.22
CA GLY A 308 17.81 -0.26 -28.58
C GLY A 308 16.62 0.73 -28.57
N PHE A 309 15.74 0.71 -29.57
CA PHE A 309 14.54 1.57 -29.58
C PHE A 309 13.48 1.19 -28.53
N SER A 310 13.56 -0.02 -27.96
CA SER A 310 12.64 -0.51 -26.94
C SER A 310 13.14 -0.29 -25.52
N ILE A 311 14.43 0.01 -25.36
CA ILE A 311 15.05 0.32 -24.07
C ILE A 311 14.77 1.78 -23.78
N LEU A 312 13.88 2.04 -22.82
CA LEU A 312 13.60 3.38 -22.35
C LEU A 312 14.72 3.75 -21.36
N ASP A 313 15.47 4.83 -21.64
CA ASP A 313 16.67 5.23 -20.88
C ASP A 313 16.49 5.11 -19.35
N GLN A 314 17.45 4.44 -18.70
CA GLN A 314 17.50 4.22 -17.25
C GLN A 314 17.77 5.50 -16.43
N ASP A 315 17.93 6.66 -17.08
CA ASP A 315 18.18 7.94 -16.41
C ASP A 315 17.00 8.44 -15.57
N GLU A 316 15.79 7.89 -15.75
CA GLU A 316 14.66 8.18 -14.86
C GLU A 316 14.78 7.52 -13.47
N ALA A 317 15.71 6.59 -13.26
CA ALA A 317 15.98 6.02 -11.93
C ALA A 317 16.91 6.90 -11.08
N ALA A 318 17.67 7.83 -11.69
CA ALA A 318 18.69 8.62 -10.99
C ALA A 318 18.37 10.12 -10.89
N SER A 319 17.54 10.69 -11.78
CA SER A 319 17.25 12.14 -11.76
C SER A 319 15.85 12.53 -11.26
N ASN A 320 15.04 11.58 -10.78
CA ASN A 320 13.71 11.81 -10.20
C ASN A 320 13.68 11.67 -8.66
N MET A 321 14.81 11.87 -7.97
CA MET A 321 14.78 12.16 -6.54
C MET A 321 14.50 13.66 -6.34
N GLU A 322 13.22 14.06 -6.41
CA GLU A 322 12.55 14.98 -5.47
C GLU A 322 11.14 15.38 -6.00
N SER A 323 10.19 14.53 -5.61
CA SER A 323 8.75 14.71 -5.34
C SER A 323 7.88 15.61 -6.24
N PRO A 324 6.83 14.98 -6.80
CA PRO A 324 5.57 14.87 -6.08
C PRO A 324 5.19 13.39 -5.93
N HIS A 325 5.28 12.90 -4.68
CA HIS A 325 4.87 11.56 -4.23
C HIS A 325 4.74 10.51 -5.35
N GLU A 326 5.89 10.02 -5.82
CA GLU A 326 5.93 8.71 -6.46
C GLU A 326 5.41 7.69 -5.45
N VAL A 327 4.15 7.32 -5.59
CA VAL A 327 3.65 6.06 -5.05
C VAL A 327 4.37 4.99 -5.85
N ILE A 328 5.56 4.56 -5.40
CA ILE A 328 6.04 3.22 -5.71
C ILE A 328 4.84 2.33 -5.44
N PRO A 329 4.28 1.59 -6.42
CA PRO A 329 3.26 0.61 -6.11
C PRO A 329 3.95 -0.42 -5.23
N MET A 330 3.81 -0.24 -3.93
CA MET A 330 4.35 -1.16 -2.96
C MET A 330 3.58 -2.45 -3.17
N LEU A 331 4.28 -3.45 -3.68
CA LEU A 331 3.70 -4.75 -3.93
C LEU A 331 3.54 -5.46 -2.58
N PRO A 332 2.46 -6.23 -2.37
CA PRO A 332 2.42 -7.12 -1.23
C PRO A 332 3.62 -8.08 -1.31
N PRO A 333 4.30 -8.35 -0.18
CA PRO A 333 5.42 -9.27 -0.18
C PRO A 333 5.00 -10.63 -0.75
N SER A 334 5.88 -11.25 -1.52
CA SER A 334 5.61 -12.55 -2.13
C SER A 334 5.31 -13.61 -1.07
N ASP A 335 4.41 -14.55 -1.38
CA ASP A 335 3.99 -15.58 -0.42
C ASP A 335 5.17 -16.37 0.16
N SER A 336 6.21 -16.62 -0.66
CA SER A 336 7.44 -17.32 -0.25
C SER A 336 8.31 -16.53 0.72
N THR A 337 8.18 -15.20 0.76
CA THR A 337 8.97 -14.33 1.65
C THR A 337 8.34 -14.10 3.02
N ILE A 338 7.03 -14.39 3.19
CA ILE A 338 6.32 -14.20 4.46
C ILE A 338 6.97 -14.97 5.62
N PRO A 339 7.30 -16.27 5.49
CA PRO A 339 7.96 -17.00 6.58
C PRO A 339 9.33 -16.41 6.94
N THR A 340 10.08 -15.92 5.94
CA THR A 340 11.37 -15.26 6.15
C THR A 340 11.21 -13.97 6.94
N PHE A 341 10.24 -13.11 6.59
CA PHE A 341 9.95 -11.90 7.35
C PHE A 341 9.54 -12.18 8.79
N LEU A 342 8.70 -13.21 9.01
CA LEU A 342 8.31 -13.61 10.37
C LEU A 342 9.50 -14.10 11.18
N HIS A 343 10.41 -14.85 10.57
CA HIS A 343 11.64 -15.28 11.21
C HIS A 343 12.56 -14.10 11.57
N GLN A 344 12.63 -13.08 10.70
CA GLN A 344 13.37 -11.85 11.01
C GLN A 344 12.74 -11.06 12.16
N ILE A 345 11.41 -10.95 12.21
CA ILE A 345 10.69 -10.32 13.33
C ILE A 345 10.98 -11.09 14.64
N GLN A 346 10.94 -12.43 14.61
CA GLN A 346 11.30 -13.25 15.77
C GLN A 346 12.75 -13.01 16.20
N SER A 347 13.69 -12.94 15.26
CA SER A 347 15.10 -12.63 15.54
C SER A 347 15.25 -11.24 16.17
N HIS A 348 14.57 -10.23 15.64
CA HIS A 348 14.57 -8.87 16.19
C HIS A 348 14.07 -8.85 17.65
N ILE A 349 12.96 -9.53 17.92
CA ILE A 349 12.40 -9.65 19.27
C ILE A 349 13.37 -10.35 20.23
N ARG A 350 14.04 -11.42 19.78
CA ARG A 350 15.05 -12.15 20.57
C ARG A 350 16.27 -11.27 20.89
N ARG A 351 16.76 -10.48 19.93
CA ARG A 351 17.87 -9.53 20.15
C ARG A 351 17.54 -8.48 21.21
N GLN A 352 16.27 -8.10 21.32
CA GLN A 352 15.78 -7.18 22.35
C GLN A 352 15.62 -7.85 23.72
N GLY A 353 15.96 -9.14 23.85
CA GLY A 353 15.96 -9.90 25.09
C GLY A 353 14.62 -10.54 25.44
N PHE A 354 13.67 -10.62 24.50
CA PHE A 354 12.36 -11.21 24.72
C PHE A 354 12.21 -12.54 23.99
N PHE A 355 11.67 -13.54 24.67
CA PHE A 355 11.42 -14.86 24.10
C PHE A 355 9.95 -15.19 24.23
N PHE A 356 9.33 -15.53 23.11
CA PHE A 356 7.95 -15.97 23.04
C PHE A 356 7.90 -17.46 22.65
N PRO A 357 6.86 -18.20 23.08
CA PRO A 357 6.65 -19.57 22.67
C PRO A 357 6.52 -19.71 21.15
N GLU A 358 6.87 -20.88 20.66
CA GLU A 358 6.79 -21.24 19.24
C GLU A 358 5.37 -20.99 18.70
N HIS A 359 5.30 -20.55 17.44
CA HIS A 359 4.06 -20.22 16.73
C HIS A 359 3.23 -19.03 17.27
N LEU A 360 3.64 -18.38 18.38
CA LEU A 360 2.89 -17.24 18.92
C LEU A 360 2.93 -16.01 18.01
N ILE A 361 4.10 -15.72 17.41
CA ILE A 361 4.29 -14.55 16.53
C ILE A 361 3.53 -14.76 15.22
N GLU A 362 3.59 -15.97 14.68
CA GLU A 362 2.86 -16.39 13.49
C GLU A 362 1.35 -16.34 13.74
N ASN A 363 0.89 -16.79 14.92
CA ASN A 363 -0.51 -16.68 15.33
C ASN A 363 -0.94 -15.21 15.42
N TYR A 364 -0.12 -14.36 16.04
CA TYR A 364 -0.38 -12.93 16.14
C TYR A 364 -0.46 -12.26 14.76
N TYR A 365 0.47 -12.58 13.86
CA TYR A 365 0.46 -12.12 12.47
C TYR A 365 -0.80 -12.56 11.71
N LEU A 366 -1.13 -13.86 11.75
CA LEU A 366 -2.31 -14.40 11.09
C LEU A 366 -3.61 -13.78 11.64
N SER A 367 -3.65 -13.52 12.95
CA SER A 367 -4.78 -12.85 13.60
C SER A 367 -4.96 -11.40 13.14
N LEU A 368 -3.87 -10.63 13.04
CA LEU A 368 -3.89 -9.27 12.49
C LEU A 368 -4.28 -9.25 11.01
N LYS A 369 -3.78 -10.21 10.21
CA LYS A 369 -4.09 -10.32 8.79
C LYS A 369 -5.53 -10.75 8.53
N ALA A 370 -6.09 -11.62 9.37
CA ALA A 370 -7.49 -12.02 9.27
C ALA A 370 -8.45 -10.91 9.69
N LYS A 371 -8.11 -10.15 10.74
CA LYS A 371 -8.88 -9.00 11.22
C LYS A 371 -7.95 -7.93 11.82
N PRO A 372 -8.11 -6.64 11.46
CA PRO A 372 -7.26 -5.57 11.95
C PRO A 372 -7.54 -5.16 13.41
N PHE A 373 -8.22 -6.02 14.20
CA PHE A 373 -8.50 -5.80 15.61
C PHE A 373 -8.19 -7.05 16.44
N VAL A 374 -7.21 -6.93 17.34
CA VAL A 374 -6.70 -8.02 18.17
C VAL A 374 -6.72 -7.63 19.65
N ILE A 375 -7.06 -8.58 20.53
CA ILE A 375 -7.05 -8.42 21.98
C ILE A 375 -6.01 -9.39 22.55
N LEU A 376 -5.04 -8.88 23.31
CA LEU A 376 -4.03 -9.65 24.03
C LEU A 376 -4.43 -9.73 25.49
N ALA A 377 -4.73 -10.92 25.99
CA ALA A 377 -5.25 -11.12 27.34
C ALA A 377 -4.33 -12.03 28.15
N GLY A 378 -3.95 -11.63 29.35
CA GLY A 378 -3.04 -12.43 30.18
C GLY A 378 -2.72 -11.77 31.51
N ILE A 379 -1.93 -12.46 32.34
CA ILE A 379 -1.48 -12.00 33.66
C ILE A 379 -0.68 -10.69 33.50
N SER A 380 -0.74 -9.81 34.49
CA SER A 380 0.11 -8.60 34.50
C SER A 380 1.60 -8.97 34.45
N GLY A 381 2.41 -8.17 33.77
CA GLY A 381 3.86 -8.41 33.64
C GLY A 381 4.28 -9.50 32.63
N THR A 382 3.36 -10.08 31.86
CA THR A 382 3.63 -11.10 30.81
C THR A 382 4.19 -10.52 29.49
N GLY A 383 4.41 -9.21 29.42
CA GLY A 383 5.00 -8.57 28.23
C GLY A 383 4.05 -8.30 27.07
N LYS A 384 2.71 -8.31 27.28
CA LYS A 384 1.69 -8.05 26.24
C LYS A 384 1.94 -6.76 25.46
N THR A 385 2.02 -5.63 26.15
CA THR A 385 2.28 -4.30 25.55
C THR A 385 3.66 -4.24 24.89
N ARG A 386 4.62 -5.02 25.40
CA ARG A 386 5.97 -5.10 24.84
C ARG A 386 6.01 -5.89 23.54
N LEU A 387 5.24 -6.97 23.41
CA LEU A 387 5.11 -7.69 22.14
C LEU A 387 4.61 -6.75 21.04
N VAL A 388 3.53 -6.02 21.30
CA VAL A 388 2.95 -5.10 20.29
C VAL A 388 3.99 -4.06 19.87
N LYS A 389 4.70 -3.48 20.86
CA LYS A 389 5.76 -2.50 20.60
C LYS A 389 6.89 -3.09 19.76
N LEU A 390 7.44 -4.24 20.14
CA LEU A 390 8.58 -4.84 19.43
C LEU A 390 8.19 -5.33 18.02
N PHE A 391 6.96 -5.83 17.86
CA PHE A 391 6.45 -6.23 16.56
C PHE A 391 6.27 -5.02 15.62
N ALA A 392 5.74 -3.91 16.15
CA ALA A 392 5.62 -2.66 15.41
C ALA A 392 7.01 -2.09 15.04
N GLU A 393 7.95 -2.08 15.99
CA GLU A 393 9.34 -1.61 15.77
C GLU A 393 10.07 -2.43 14.71
N ALA A 394 9.86 -3.76 14.70
CA ALA A 394 10.42 -4.63 13.67
C ALA A 394 9.92 -4.27 12.26
N LEU A 395 8.69 -3.74 12.14
CA LEU A 395 8.09 -3.27 10.88
C LEU A 395 8.39 -1.79 10.57
N GLY A 396 9.27 -1.15 11.33
CA GLY A 396 9.61 0.27 11.17
C GLY A 396 8.62 1.24 11.85
N ALA A 397 7.56 0.75 12.50
CA ALA A 397 6.59 1.57 13.19
C ALA A 397 7.02 1.85 14.64
N THR A 398 7.45 3.08 14.91
CA THR A 398 8.00 3.48 16.21
C THR A 398 7.16 4.58 16.85
N ARG A 399 7.46 4.93 18.11
CA ARG A 399 6.82 6.09 18.75
C ARG A 399 7.34 7.41 18.16
N ASP A 400 8.61 7.44 17.79
CA ASP A 400 9.29 8.66 17.35
C ASP A 400 8.79 9.12 15.98
N ASN A 401 8.38 8.18 15.12
CA ASN A 401 7.75 8.50 13.83
C ASN A 401 6.21 8.58 13.90
N GLY A 402 5.62 8.46 15.10
CA GLY A 402 4.18 8.55 15.32
C GLY A 402 3.35 7.36 14.81
N GLN A 403 3.98 6.29 14.32
CA GLN A 403 3.26 5.12 13.77
C GLN A 403 2.81 4.14 14.86
N PHE A 404 3.49 4.10 16.01
CA PHE A 404 3.06 3.34 17.18
C PHE A 404 2.54 4.28 18.27
N THR A 405 1.24 4.21 18.56
CA THR A 405 0.60 5.00 19.61
C THR A 405 0.10 4.08 20.73
N LEU A 406 0.57 4.32 21.96
CA LEU A 406 0.04 3.66 23.16
C LEU A 406 -0.96 4.60 23.85
N ILE A 407 -2.19 4.12 24.00
CA ILE A 407 -3.29 4.86 24.61
C ILE A 407 -3.71 4.10 25.88
N PRO A 408 -3.38 4.60 27.08
CA PRO A 408 -3.86 4.00 28.31
C PRO A 408 -5.36 4.29 28.50
N VAL A 409 -6.17 3.24 28.63
CA VAL A 409 -7.61 3.39 28.87
C VAL A 409 -7.84 3.81 30.32
N ARG A 410 -8.78 4.73 30.52
CA ARG A 410 -9.13 5.20 31.85
C ARG A 410 -10.49 4.66 32.29
N PRO A 411 -10.71 4.42 33.59
CA PRO A 411 -11.95 3.84 34.09
C PRO A 411 -13.19 4.76 33.94
N ASP A 412 -12.98 6.06 33.77
CA ASP A 412 -14.03 7.07 33.57
C ASP A 412 -14.56 7.13 32.13
N TRP A 413 -13.94 6.41 31.19
CA TRP A 413 -14.38 6.36 29.80
C TRP A 413 -15.74 5.68 29.67
N SER A 414 -16.75 6.46 29.29
CA SER A 414 -18.13 6.01 29.19
C SER A 414 -18.74 6.23 27.80
N ASP A 415 -18.11 7.04 26.96
CA ASP A 415 -18.54 7.33 25.60
C ASP A 415 -17.33 7.47 24.65
N PRO A 416 -17.54 7.56 23.32
CA PRO A 416 -16.45 7.67 22.36
C PRO A 416 -15.66 8.99 22.40
N ALA A 417 -16.10 10.00 23.18
CA ALA A 417 -15.52 11.34 23.14
C ALA A 417 -14.05 11.38 23.57
N ASP A 418 -13.68 10.59 24.59
CA ASP A 418 -12.30 10.53 25.07
C ASP A 418 -11.34 9.93 24.04
N LEU A 419 -11.85 9.04 23.18
CA LEU A 419 -11.06 8.33 22.18
C LEU A 419 -11.04 9.06 20.83
N LEU A 420 -12.22 9.47 20.35
CA LEU A 420 -12.44 10.12 19.05
C LEU A 420 -12.29 11.65 19.12
N GLY A 421 -12.66 12.26 20.24
CA GLY A 421 -12.73 13.70 20.39
C GLY A 421 -14.16 14.22 20.57
N TYR A 422 -14.26 15.49 20.96
CA TYR A 422 -15.53 16.15 21.23
C TYR A 422 -15.52 17.59 20.75
N LYS A 423 -16.70 18.20 20.66
CA LYS A 423 -16.82 19.64 20.43
C LYS A 423 -16.75 20.40 21.73
N ASP A 424 -15.89 21.41 21.78
CA ASP A 424 -15.88 22.35 22.88
C ASP A 424 -17.08 23.32 22.81
N LEU A 425 -17.25 24.12 23.87
CA LEU A 425 -18.31 25.14 23.97
C LEU A 425 -18.18 26.25 22.92
N SER A 426 -17.01 26.39 22.28
CA SER A 426 -16.78 27.34 21.19
C SER A 426 -17.13 26.77 19.81
N GLY A 427 -17.54 25.50 19.76
CA GLY A 427 -17.92 24.79 18.54
C GLY A 427 -16.75 24.19 17.76
N ARG A 428 -15.52 24.29 18.29
CA ARG A 428 -14.33 23.68 17.68
C ARG A 428 -14.21 22.23 18.08
N PHE A 429 -13.76 21.40 17.15
CA PHE A 429 -13.53 20.00 17.41
C PHE A 429 -12.16 19.79 18.08
N GLN A 430 -12.15 19.11 19.22
CA GLN A 430 -10.94 18.70 19.93
C GLN A 430 -10.69 17.23 19.60
N PRO A 431 -9.70 16.91 18.74
CA PRO A 431 -9.48 15.54 18.30
C PRO A 431 -8.91 14.67 19.43
N GLY A 432 -9.51 13.50 19.60
CA GLY A 432 -9.02 12.46 20.51
C GLY A 432 -7.72 11.81 20.00
N PRO A 433 -7.07 10.99 20.84
CA PRO A 433 -5.80 10.38 20.51
C PRO A 433 -5.86 9.51 19.25
N ILE A 434 -6.96 8.77 19.01
CA ILE A 434 -7.08 7.92 17.82
C ILE A 434 -7.29 8.73 16.54
N THR A 435 -8.04 9.83 16.64
CA THR A 435 -8.36 10.71 15.51
C THR A 435 -7.13 11.36 14.95
N LYS A 436 -6.19 11.79 15.81
CA LYS A 436 -4.88 12.31 15.38
C LYS A 436 -4.12 11.29 14.55
N VAL A 437 -4.11 10.03 14.98
CA VAL A 437 -3.45 8.93 14.24
C VAL A 437 -4.13 8.70 12.90
N PHE A 438 -5.46 8.71 12.84
CA PHE A 438 -6.20 8.48 11.59
C PHE A 438 -5.96 9.60 10.57
N VAL A 439 -5.89 10.86 11.02
CA VAL A 439 -5.56 12.00 10.15
C VAL A 439 -4.16 11.83 9.55
N GLU A 440 -3.17 11.46 10.37
CA GLU A 440 -1.80 11.21 9.90
C GLU A 440 -1.72 10.00 8.95
N ALA A 441 -2.41 8.91 9.27
CA ALA A 441 -2.43 7.69 8.45
C ALA A 441 -3.16 7.87 7.11
N ARG A 442 -4.13 8.79 7.03
CA ARG A 442 -4.89 9.12 5.81
C ARG A 442 -4.04 9.87 4.76
N LYS A 443 -3.01 10.61 5.18
CA LYS A 443 -2.16 11.41 4.28
C LYS A 443 -1.54 10.53 3.19
N LEU A 444 -1.51 11.03 1.95
CA LEU A 444 -1.06 10.29 0.77
C LEU A 444 0.35 9.68 0.97
N GLU A 445 1.23 10.42 1.64
CA GLU A 445 2.61 10.02 1.95
C GLU A 445 2.73 8.90 2.99
N ASN A 446 1.68 8.64 3.76
CA ASN A 446 1.67 7.70 4.89
C ASN A 446 0.76 6.49 4.65
N GLN A 447 -0.08 6.51 3.61
CA GLN A 447 -1.01 5.42 3.28
C GLN A 447 -0.33 4.06 3.11
N HIS A 448 0.95 4.04 2.76
CA HIS A 448 1.72 2.82 2.60
C HIS A 448 2.30 2.26 3.91
N LYS A 449 2.40 3.09 4.96
CA LYS A 449 3.07 2.76 6.23
C LYS A 449 2.07 2.17 7.21
N PRO A 450 2.41 1.10 7.95
CA PRO A 450 1.53 0.53 8.96
C PRO A 450 1.47 1.40 10.23
N TYR A 451 0.27 1.64 10.75
CA TYR A 451 0.03 2.33 12.01
C TYR A 451 -0.54 1.37 13.05
N PHE A 452 0.06 1.35 14.23
CA PHE A 452 -0.32 0.49 15.34
C PHE A 452 -0.87 1.32 16.49
N ILE A 453 -2.09 1.03 16.90
CA ILE A 453 -2.73 1.66 18.05
C ILE A 453 -2.93 0.61 19.12
N CYS A 454 -2.20 0.76 20.23
CA CYS A 454 -2.28 -0.13 21.38
C CYS A 454 -3.10 0.53 22.48
N LEU A 455 -4.29 0.00 22.77
CA LEU A 455 -5.14 0.38 23.89
C LEU A 455 -4.70 -0.43 25.11
N ASP A 456 -4.01 0.22 26.05
CA ASP A 456 -3.51 -0.46 27.26
C ASP A 456 -4.63 -0.59 28.28
N GLU A 457 -4.75 -1.78 28.88
CA GLU A 457 -5.76 -2.11 29.90
C GLU A 457 -7.19 -1.80 29.44
N MET A 458 -7.49 -2.27 28.23
CA MET A 458 -8.74 -1.97 27.51
C MET A 458 -10.00 -2.28 28.32
N ASN A 459 -9.93 -3.26 29.22
CA ASN A 459 -11.02 -3.73 30.07
C ASN A 459 -11.28 -2.90 31.34
N LEU A 460 -10.50 -1.86 31.62
CA LEU A 460 -10.76 -0.95 32.76
C LEU A 460 -12.11 -0.23 32.64
N ALA A 461 -12.50 0.10 31.41
CA ALA A 461 -13.78 0.67 31.07
C ALA A 461 -14.61 -0.30 30.21
N ARG A 462 -15.92 -0.05 30.13
CA ARG A 462 -16.81 -0.84 29.27
C ARG A 462 -16.52 -0.57 27.79
N VAL A 463 -15.72 -1.44 27.18
CA VAL A 463 -15.27 -1.35 25.79
C VAL A 463 -16.40 -1.11 24.81
N GLU A 464 -17.54 -1.74 25.02
CA GLU A 464 -18.70 -1.59 24.14
C GLU A 464 -19.34 -0.20 24.13
N HIS A 465 -19.01 0.69 25.08
CA HIS A 465 -19.51 2.06 25.14
C HIS A 465 -18.57 3.02 24.42
N TYR A 466 -17.32 3.15 24.90
CA TYR A 466 -16.37 4.09 24.30
C TYR A 466 -15.86 3.64 22.93
N PHE A 467 -15.85 2.34 22.64
CA PHE A 467 -15.39 1.79 21.37
C PHE A 467 -16.54 1.51 20.39
N SER A 468 -17.78 1.90 20.73
CA SER A 468 -19.01 1.54 20.00
C SER A 468 -18.97 1.95 18.52
N ASP A 469 -18.59 3.18 18.23
CA ASP A 469 -18.55 3.75 16.88
C ASP A 469 -17.50 3.06 16.00
N LEU A 470 -16.30 2.82 16.55
CA LEU A 470 -15.23 2.10 15.86
C LEU A 470 -15.67 0.66 15.52
N LEU A 471 -16.34 -0.04 16.46
CA LEU A 471 -16.89 -1.37 16.19
C LEU A 471 -17.98 -1.38 15.12
N SER A 472 -18.69 -0.27 14.93
CA SER A 472 -19.69 -0.10 13.88
C SER A 472 -19.02 0.17 12.52
N VAL A 473 -18.04 1.07 12.48
CA VAL A 473 -17.33 1.44 11.24
C VAL A 473 -16.50 0.29 10.70
N LEU A 474 -15.88 -0.53 11.56
CA LEU A 474 -15.18 -1.75 11.15
C LEU A 474 -16.06 -2.75 10.37
N GLU A 475 -17.39 -2.64 10.47
CA GLU A 475 -18.33 -3.53 9.75
C GLU A 475 -18.64 -3.07 8.34
N THR A 476 -18.28 -1.82 8.04
CA THR A 476 -18.60 -1.13 6.79
C THR A 476 -17.45 -1.19 5.80
N GLN A 477 -16.44 -2.01 6.09
CA GLN A 477 -15.30 -2.25 5.22
C GLN A 477 -15.78 -2.78 3.86
N GLU A 478 -15.39 -2.08 2.81
CA GLU A 478 -15.66 -2.45 1.43
C GLU A 478 -14.48 -2.13 0.52
N TRP A 479 -14.40 -2.86 -0.59
CA TRP A 479 -13.41 -2.61 -1.63
C TRP A 479 -13.84 -1.44 -2.52
N ARG A 480 -13.04 -0.39 -2.57
CA ARG A 480 -13.16 0.70 -3.55
C ARG A 480 -11.80 0.96 -4.18
N GLU A 481 -11.74 0.94 -5.51
CA GLU A 481 -10.52 1.25 -6.27
C GLU A 481 -9.27 0.46 -5.83
N GLY A 482 -9.46 -0.80 -5.38
CA GLY A 482 -8.37 -1.67 -4.91
C GLY A 482 -7.88 -1.42 -3.47
N ARG A 483 -8.60 -0.60 -2.71
CA ARG A 483 -8.33 -0.28 -1.30
C ARG A 483 -9.51 -0.62 -0.41
N ILE A 484 -9.25 -0.86 0.87
CA ILE A 484 -10.30 -1.06 1.87
C ILE A 484 -10.71 0.32 2.40
N THR A 485 -11.96 0.69 2.18
CA THR A 485 -12.55 1.94 2.73
C THR A 485 -13.65 1.61 3.72
N THR A 486 -13.83 2.45 4.73
CA THR A 486 -14.96 2.37 5.67
C THR A 486 -15.85 3.59 5.55
N GLN A 487 -17.03 3.53 6.17
CA GLN A 487 -17.85 4.72 6.38
C GLN A 487 -17.14 5.76 7.24
N ASP A 488 -17.60 7.01 7.12
CA ASP A 488 -17.12 8.15 7.88
C ASP A 488 -17.43 7.95 9.37
N LEU A 489 -16.38 7.90 10.18
CA LEU A 489 -16.46 7.91 11.64
C LEU A 489 -16.82 9.31 12.14
N ILE A 490 -16.27 10.35 11.49
CA ILE A 490 -16.57 11.76 11.76
C ILE A 490 -17.22 12.37 10.52
N ALA A 491 -18.55 12.46 10.54
CA ALA A 491 -19.31 13.07 9.45
C ALA A 491 -19.06 14.59 9.41
N PRO A 492 -18.93 15.21 8.21
CA PRO A 492 -18.73 16.67 8.09
C PRO A 492 -19.84 17.50 8.76
N THR A 493 -21.07 16.97 8.80
CA THR A 493 -22.22 17.59 9.48
C THR A 493 -22.05 17.68 10.99
N LEU A 494 -21.23 16.79 11.57
CA LEU A 494 -20.87 16.81 12.97
C LEU A 494 -19.77 17.81 13.28
N LEU A 495 -19.27 18.61 12.33
CA LEU A 495 -18.20 19.59 12.53
C LEU A 495 -18.72 21.01 12.26
N GLY A 496 -18.45 21.93 13.18
CA GLY A 496 -19.08 23.26 13.20
C GLY A 496 -18.33 24.32 12.40
N THR A 497 -17.03 24.13 12.20
CA THR A 497 -16.16 25.08 11.50
C THR A 497 -15.71 24.50 10.15
N PRO A 498 -15.50 25.35 9.13
CA PRO A 498 -15.00 24.89 7.83
C PRO A 498 -13.57 24.32 7.91
N GLU A 499 -12.74 24.84 8.82
CA GLU A 499 -11.39 24.33 9.10
C GLU A 499 -11.45 22.89 9.63
N ASP A 500 -12.30 22.62 10.62
CA ASP A 500 -12.47 21.26 11.15
C ASP A 500 -13.03 20.31 10.07
N GLN A 501 -13.94 20.79 9.21
CA GLN A 501 -14.51 19.98 8.12
C GLN A 501 -13.46 19.57 7.08
N GLU A 502 -12.49 20.43 6.79
CA GLU A 502 -11.41 20.11 5.86
C GLU A 502 -10.42 19.10 6.47
N GLU A 503 -10.09 19.24 7.75
CA GLU A 503 -9.11 18.39 8.42
C GLU A 503 -9.70 17.03 8.86
N TYR A 504 -10.85 17.03 9.56
CA TYR A 504 -11.46 15.85 10.19
C TYR A 504 -12.71 15.34 9.47
N GLY A 505 -13.23 16.06 8.49
CA GLY A 505 -14.41 15.62 7.74
C GLY A 505 -14.12 14.39 6.90
N GLY A 506 -15.08 13.46 6.86
CA GLY A 506 -14.98 12.24 6.06
C GLY A 506 -13.91 11.27 6.57
N LEU A 507 -13.59 11.32 7.86
CA LEU A 507 -12.55 10.47 8.44
C LEU A 507 -13.12 9.09 8.71
N GLY A 508 -12.73 8.09 7.92
CA GLY A 508 -12.96 6.66 8.19
C GLY A 508 -11.77 6.02 8.92
N ILE A 509 -11.82 4.71 9.14
CA ILE A 509 -10.67 3.91 9.60
C ILE A 509 -9.80 3.60 8.37
N PRO A 510 -8.57 4.11 8.28
CA PRO A 510 -7.66 3.81 7.17
C PRO A 510 -7.26 2.33 7.13
N GLU A 511 -7.06 1.76 5.93
CA GLU A 511 -6.70 0.33 5.77
C GLU A 511 -5.31 -0.04 6.32
N ASN A 512 -4.47 0.96 6.56
CA ASN A 512 -3.13 0.82 7.11
C ASN A 512 -3.08 0.93 8.65
N VAL A 513 -4.23 0.99 9.32
CA VAL A 513 -4.32 1.06 10.79
C VAL A 513 -4.69 -0.30 11.40
N PHE A 514 -3.94 -0.70 12.42
CA PHE A 514 -4.13 -1.93 13.19
C PHE A 514 -4.42 -1.59 14.66
N LEU A 515 -5.50 -2.15 15.18
CA LEU A 515 -6.01 -1.90 16.53
C LEU A 515 -5.67 -3.08 17.44
N ILE A 516 -5.01 -2.82 18.56
CA ILE A 516 -4.62 -3.85 19.52
C ILE A 516 -5.05 -3.41 20.92
N GLY A 517 -5.78 -4.25 21.64
CA GLY A 517 -6.13 -4.02 23.05
C GLY A 517 -5.36 -4.97 23.96
N THR A 518 -4.80 -4.49 25.07
CA THR A 518 -4.24 -5.35 26.12
C THR A 518 -5.23 -5.48 27.27
N VAL A 519 -5.28 -6.67 27.88
CA VAL A 519 -6.22 -7.02 28.96
C VAL A 519 -5.45 -7.73 30.06
N ASN A 520 -5.62 -7.26 31.29
CA ASN A 520 -5.10 -7.92 32.48
C ASN A 520 -6.19 -8.84 33.06
N MET A 521 -5.89 -10.14 33.16
CA MET A 521 -6.83 -11.16 33.63
C MET A 521 -6.96 -11.23 35.16
N ASP A 522 -5.94 -10.78 35.90
CA ASP A 522 -5.86 -10.95 37.35
C ASP A 522 -6.74 -9.94 38.12
N GLU A 523 -7.08 -8.82 37.48
CA GLU A 523 -7.81 -7.69 38.08
C GLU A 523 -9.14 -7.40 37.36
N THR A 524 -9.59 -8.26 36.42
CA THR A 524 -10.65 -7.92 35.46
C THR A 524 -11.90 -7.31 36.10
N THR A 525 -12.20 -6.06 35.75
CA THR A 525 -13.36 -5.29 36.23
C THR A 525 -14.62 -5.50 35.39
N HIS A 526 -14.49 -5.62 34.06
CA HIS A 526 -15.64 -5.79 33.15
C HIS A 526 -15.42 -6.90 32.11
N PRO A 527 -16.35 -7.86 31.98
CA PRO A 527 -16.27 -8.88 30.92
C PRO A 527 -16.58 -8.28 29.54
N PHE A 528 -15.99 -8.85 28.50
CA PHE A 528 -16.27 -8.46 27.12
C PHE A 528 -17.61 -9.00 26.63
N SER A 529 -18.39 -8.16 25.95
CA SER A 529 -19.60 -8.63 25.28
C SER A 529 -19.28 -9.35 23.97
N LYS A 530 -20.23 -10.18 23.54
CA LYS A 530 -20.19 -10.88 22.25
C LYS A 530 -20.00 -9.91 21.08
N LYS A 531 -20.51 -8.67 21.18
CA LYS A 531 -20.34 -7.63 20.16
C LYS A 531 -18.85 -7.32 19.92
N VAL A 532 -18.05 -7.24 20.98
CA VAL A 532 -16.60 -7.00 20.86
C VAL A 532 -15.88 -8.26 20.37
N LEU A 533 -16.18 -9.42 20.98
CA LEU A 533 -15.51 -10.68 20.66
C LEU A 533 -15.75 -11.16 19.22
N ASP A 534 -16.91 -10.87 18.65
CA ASP A 534 -17.22 -11.23 17.26
C ASP A 534 -16.37 -10.42 16.25
N ARG A 535 -15.79 -9.27 16.67
CA ARG A 535 -15.00 -8.36 15.83
C ARG A 535 -13.50 -8.42 16.10
N ALA A 536 -13.08 -8.98 17.23
CA ALA A 536 -11.69 -9.05 17.67
C ALA A 536 -11.16 -10.49 17.69
N SER A 537 -9.87 -10.71 17.45
CA SER A 537 -9.20 -11.98 17.77
C SER A 537 -8.57 -11.91 19.15
N THR A 538 -8.86 -12.86 20.04
CA THR A 538 -8.37 -12.83 21.43
C THR A 538 -7.21 -13.79 21.64
N LEU A 539 -5.98 -13.31 21.77
CA LEU A 539 -4.81 -14.14 22.08
C LEU A 539 -4.54 -14.16 23.59
N GLU A 540 -4.36 -15.36 24.13
CA GLU A 540 -4.04 -15.58 25.53
C GLU A 540 -2.53 -15.64 25.78
N PHE A 541 -2.04 -14.83 26.72
CA PHE A 541 -0.65 -14.66 27.14
C PHE A 541 -0.45 -15.15 28.58
N ASN A 542 -0.36 -16.46 28.75
CA ASN A 542 -0.18 -17.08 30.07
C ASN A 542 1.17 -17.80 30.21
N TYR A 543 2.07 -17.69 29.23
CA TYR A 543 3.38 -18.31 29.30
C TYR A 543 4.38 -17.34 29.92
N ILE A 544 4.83 -17.64 31.13
CA ILE A 544 5.92 -16.94 31.82
C ILE A 544 7.07 -17.92 31.94
N ASN A 545 8.13 -17.73 31.16
CA ASN A 545 9.37 -18.47 31.32
C ASN A 545 10.44 -17.55 31.91
N LEU A 546 10.64 -17.67 33.23
CA LEU A 546 11.62 -16.88 33.97
C LEU A 546 13.06 -17.36 33.77
N GLN A 547 13.26 -18.55 33.18
CA GLN A 547 14.58 -19.15 32.94
C GLN A 547 15.10 -18.81 31.54
N GLN A 548 14.92 -17.57 31.11
CA GLN A 548 15.38 -17.08 29.82
C GLN A 548 16.36 -15.94 30.05
N TYR A 549 17.61 -16.16 29.66
CA TYR A 549 18.68 -15.18 29.74
C TYR A 549 18.91 -14.58 28.34
N PRO A 550 19.30 -13.30 28.22
CA PRO A 550 19.70 -12.73 26.95
C PRO A 550 20.92 -13.50 26.43
N ASP A 551 20.76 -14.25 25.34
CA ASP A 551 21.89 -14.94 24.72
C ASP A 551 22.65 -13.94 23.84
N LEU A 552 23.82 -13.51 24.32
CA LEU A 552 24.69 -12.56 23.61
C LEU A 552 25.45 -13.22 22.46
N SER A 553 25.38 -14.55 22.30
CA SER A 553 26.13 -15.29 21.28
C SER A 553 25.54 -15.18 19.87
N GLU A 554 24.22 -14.99 19.73
CA GLU A 554 23.54 -14.80 18.43
C GLU A 554 23.69 -13.38 17.85
N GLN A 555 24.34 -12.44 18.56
CA GLN A 555 24.51 -11.05 18.08
C GLN A 555 25.48 -10.93 16.90
N VAL A 556 26.24 -11.98 16.57
CA VAL A 556 27.39 -11.91 15.66
C VAL A 556 27.09 -12.38 14.22
N GLU A 557 26.00 -13.10 13.96
CA GLU A 557 25.83 -13.84 12.68
C GLU A 557 24.93 -13.20 11.61
N ALA A 558 24.34 -12.02 11.81
CA ALA A 558 23.41 -11.43 10.83
C ALA A 558 23.73 -9.98 10.48
N SER A 559 24.83 -9.77 9.77
CA SER A 559 25.20 -8.49 9.12
C SER A 559 24.71 -8.36 7.67
N ASP A 560 24.05 -9.37 7.11
CA ASP A 560 23.60 -9.38 5.70
C ASP A 560 22.12 -9.81 5.55
N SER A 561 21.18 -8.99 5.99
CA SER A 561 19.76 -9.22 5.65
C SER A 561 19.02 -7.91 5.39
N PRO A 562 18.10 -7.87 4.40
CA PRO A 562 17.37 -6.64 4.04
C PRO A 562 16.59 -6.11 5.24
N ASP A 563 16.51 -4.78 5.36
CA ASP A 563 15.84 -4.10 6.46
C ASP A 563 14.34 -4.42 6.48
N VAL A 564 13.89 -5.08 7.56
CA VAL A 564 12.45 -5.31 7.86
C VAL A 564 11.70 -3.98 8.04
N ALA A 565 12.44 -2.89 8.26
CA ALA A 565 11.94 -1.54 8.51
C ALA A 565 11.19 -0.88 7.33
N GLU A 566 11.18 -1.49 6.15
CA GLU A 566 10.47 -0.97 4.96
C GLU A 566 9.22 -1.80 4.56
N LEU A 567 8.73 -2.70 5.43
CA LEU A 567 7.52 -3.46 5.14
C LEU A 567 6.26 -2.58 5.14
N ASN A 568 5.58 -2.54 4.01
CA ASN A 568 4.33 -1.82 3.81
C ASN A 568 3.15 -2.47 4.59
N HIS A 569 2.13 -1.68 4.96
CA HIS A 569 0.86 -2.14 5.52
C HIS A 569 0.20 -3.34 4.81
N LEU A 570 0.43 -3.54 3.51
CA LEU A 570 -0.02 -4.69 2.72
C LEU A 570 0.45 -6.05 3.27
N PHE A 571 1.56 -6.07 4.02
CA PHE A 571 2.03 -7.27 4.74
C PHE A 571 0.97 -7.77 5.73
N LEU A 572 0.26 -6.84 6.38
CA LEU A 572 -0.74 -7.10 7.43
C LEU A 572 -2.18 -6.90 6.95
N ARG A 573 -2.40 -6.21 5.82
CA ARG A 573 -3.74 -6.00 5.27
C ARG A 573 -4.39 -7.35 4.92
N SER A 574 -5.69 -7.49 5.19
CA SER A 574 -6.46 -8.64 4.74
C SER A 574 -6.67 -8.60 3.22
N ASP A 575 -6.52 -9.74 2.57
CA ASP A 575 -6.82 -9.96 1.16
C ASP A 575 -8.32 -10.25 0.94
N TYR A 576 -9.06 -10.57 2.00
CA TYR A 576 -10.49 -10.94 1.96
C TYR A 576 -11.30 -10.14 2.99
N LEU A 577 -12.49 -9.68 2.60
CA LEU A 577 -13.42 -9.00 3.52
C LEU A 577 -14.62 -9.89 3.86
N GLN A 578 -15.13 -10.62 2.86
CA GLN A 578 -16.26 -11.54 2.99
C GLN A 578 -15.90 -12.93 2.48
N LEU A 579 -16.62 -13.95 2.96
CA LEU A 579 -16.33 -15.34 2.57
C LEU A 579 -16.42 -15.55 1.05
N VAL A 580 -17.31 -14.81 0.37
CA VAL A 580 -17.48 -14.88 -1.09
C VAL A 580 -16.18 -14.57 -1.83
N ASP A 581 -15.36 -13.65 -1.31
CA ASP A 581 -14.07 -13.25 -1.89
C ASP A 581 -13.06 -14.41 -1.91
N ALA A 582 -13.15 -15.31 -0.93
CA ALA A 582 -12.22 -16.42 -0.74
C ALA A 582 -12.77 -17.78 -1.21
N TYR A 583 -14.07 -17.86 -1.45
CA TYR A 583 -14.78 -19.13 -1.63
C TYR A 583 -14.36 -19.87 -2.90
N ASP A 584 -14.22 -19.16 -4.02
CA ASP A 584 -13.94 -19.79 -5.31
C ASP A 584 -12.53 -20.41 -5.39
N VAL A 585 -11.56 -19.80 -4.71
CA VAL A 585 -10.16 -20.25 -4.72
C VAL A 585 -9.90 -21.33 -3.68
N ASN A 586 -10.54 -21.26 -2.50
CA ASN A 586 -10.25 -22.13 -1.34
C ASN A 586 -11.45 -22.98 -0.88
N LYS A 587 -12.35 -23.33 -1.80
CA LYS A 587 -13.64 -23.97 -1.51
C LYS A 587 -13.54 -25.18 -0.57
N GLU A 588 -12.60 -26.08 -0.82
CA GLU A 588 -12.47 -27.32 -0.05
C GLU A 588 -12.11 -27.05 1.42
N LEU A 589 -11.14 -26.15 1.67
CA LEU A 589 -10.71 -25.79 3.01
C LEU A 589 -11.82 -25.05 3.78
N VAL A 590 -12.54 -24.16 3.10
CA VAL A 590 -13.66 -23.41 3.69
C VAL A 590 -14.79 -24.35 4.10
N VAL A 591 -15.18 -25.28 3.24
CA VAL A 591 -16.23 -26.27 3.54
C VAL A 591 -15.82 -27.14 4.73
N ARG A 592 -14.61 -27.70 4.69
CA ARG A 592 -14.08 -28.54 5.79
C ARG A 592 -14.04 -27.80 7.12
N THR A 593 -13.55 -26.56 7.13
CA THR A 593 -13.49 -25.71 8.34
C THR A 593 -14.88 -25.39 8.86
N THR A 594 -15.81 -25.04 7.95
CA THR A 594 -17.20 -24.72 8.30
C THR A 594 -17.92 -25.93 8.89
N GLU A 595 -17.74 -27.13 8.33
CA GLU A 595 -18.34 -28.36 8.88
C GLU A 595 -17.86 -28.65 10.31
N ARG A 596 -16.57 -28.42 10.60
CA ARG A 596 -16.03 -28.52 11.97
C ARG A 596 -16.69 -27.49 12.89
N LEU A 597 -16.85 -26.26 12.43
CA LEU A 597 -17.52 -25.19 13.19
C LEU A 597 -19.00 -25.46 13.44
N VAL A 598 -19.72 -26.06 12.49
CA VAL A 598 -21.14 -26.43 12.66
C VAL A 598 -21.31 -27.44 13.80
N LYS A 599 -20.41 -28.44 13.89
CA LYS A 599 -20.41 -29.42 14.99
C LYS A 599 -20.19 -28.75 16.35
N ILE A 600 -19.28 -27.77 16.41
CA ILE A 600 -19.00 -27.00 17.62
C ILE A 600 -20.16 -26.08 17.96
N ASN A 601 -20.76 -25.42 16.97
CA ASN A 601 -21.88 -24.50 17.16
C ASN A 601 -23.09 -25.23 17.78
N ALA A 602 -23.39 -26.45 17.33
CA ALA A 602 -24.44 -27.28 17.92
C ALA A 602 -24.21 -27.55 19.42
N LEU A 603 -22.96 -27.63 19.88
CA LEU A 603 -22.66 -27.76 21.32
C LEU A 603 -22.83 -26.43 22.06
N LEU A 604 -22.51 -25.31 21.43
CA LEU A 604 -22.58 -23.97 22.04
C LEU A 604 -24.01 -23.42 22.13
N GLU A 605 -24.97 -23.99 21.38
CA GLU A 605 -26.38 -23.61 21.41
C GLU A 605 -27.00 -23.77 22.81
N ASP A 606 -26.61 -24.81 23.54
CA ASP A 606 -27.08 -25.10 24.91
C ASP A 606 -26.78 -23.98 25.92
N ILE A 607 -25.77 -23.16 25.65
CA ILE A 607 -25.34 -22.03 26.49
C ILE A 607 -25.57 -20.67 25.82
N HIS A 608 -26.35 -20.65 24.72
CA HIS A 608 -26.58 -19.47 23.88
C HIS A 608 -25.30 -18.78 23.40
N ALA A 609 -24.20 -19.53 23.22
CA ALA A 609 -22.91 -19.02 22.75
C ALA A 609 -22.68 -19.27 21.26
N ASN A 610 -23.75 -19.24 20.46
CA ASN A 610 -23.76 -19.57 19.03
C ASN A 610 -22.77 -18.72 18.24
N VAL A 611 -22.10 -19.34 17.27
CA VAL A 611 -21.11 -18.73 16.39
C VAL A 611 -21.82 -18.03 15.23
N GLY A 612 -21.60 -16.72 15.10
CA GLY A 612 -22.14 -15.94 13.98
C GLY A 612 -21.28 -16.05 12.72
N PHE A 613 -21.79 -15.55 11.59
CA PHE A 613 -21.09 -15.54 10.31
C PHE A 613 -19.73 -14.83 10.36
N ARG A 614 -19.60 -13.76 11.17
CA ARG A 614 -18.34 -13.01 11.31
C ARG A 614 -17.21 -13.83 11.89
N VAL A 615 -17.54 -14.64 12.90
CA VAL A 615 -16.57 -15.53 13.55
C VAL A 615 -16.16 -16.65 12.59
N ARG A 616 -17.13 -17.24 11.87
CA ARG A 616 -16.85 -18.21 10.80
C ARG A 616 -15.88 -17.65 9.77
N ASP A 617 -16.16 -16.45 9.25
CA ASP A 617 -15.37 -15.84 8.19
C ASP A 617 -13.95 -15.54 8.68
N ALA A 618 -13.80 -15.00 9.90
CA ALA A 618 -12.49 -14.77 10.51
C ALA A 618 -11.67 -16.06 10.66
N ILE A 619 -12.29 -17.15 11.13
CA ILE A 619 -11.64 -18.46 11.24
C ILE A 619 -11.25 -18.98 9.86
N CYS A 620 -12.12 -18.86 8.86
CA CYS A 620 -11.81 -19.29 7.49
C CYS A 620 -10.63 -18.52 6.91
N PHE A 621 -10.60 -17.19 7.04
CA PHE A 621 -9.49 -16.36 6.56
C PHE A 621 -8.17 -16.73 7.23
N TYR A 622 -8.18 -16.92 8.56
CA TYR A 622 -7.01 -17.38 9.30
C TYR A 622 -6.49 -18.72 8.74
N MET A 623 -7.38 -19.69 8.54
CA MET A 623 -7.01 -21.02 8.01
C MET A 623 -6.47 -20.93 6.57
N ILE A 624 -7.05 -20.06 5.74
CA ILE A 624 -6.60 -19.83 4.36
C ILE A 624 -5.18 -19.24 4.36
N TYR A 625 -4.92 -18.19 5.15
CA TYR A 625 -3.59 -17.59 5.24
C TYR A 625 -2.57 -18.57 5.79
N ASN A 626 -2.93 -19.37 6.80
CA ASN A 626 -2.05 -20.42 7.30
C ASN A 626 -1.71 -21.45 6.23
N ASN A 627 -2.70 -21.92 5.45
CA ASN A 627 -2.48 -22.88 4.37
C ASN A 627 -1.64 -22.29 3.22
N ARG A 628 -1.83 -21.01 2.92
CA ARG A 628 -1.10 -20.28 1.88
C ARG A 628 0.38 -20.10 2.24
N TYR A 629 0.66 -19.67 3.47
CA TYR A 629 2.02 -19.38 3.93
C TYR A 629 2.71 -20.57 4.62
N LYS A 630 1.98 -21.65 4.90
CA LYS A 630 2.45 -22.88 5.56
C LYS A 630 3.18 -22.62 6.88
N LEU A 631 2.61 -21.76 7.73
CA LEU A 631 3.22 -21.36 9.00
C LEU A 631 3.07 -22.43 10.09
N MET A 632 1.94 -23.14 10.11
CA MET A 632 1.60 -24.19 11.08
C MET A 632 0.82 -25.32 10.40
N SER A 633 0.70 -26.46 11.08
CA SER A 633 -0.21 -27.52 10.61
C SER A 633 -1.68 -27.08 10.67
N GLU A 634 -2.55 -27.70 9.86
CA GLU A 634 -4.00 -27.40 9.86
C GLU A 634 -4.63 -27.60 11.25
N GLU A 635 -4.20 -28.63 11.98
CA GLU A 635 -4.76 -28.94 13.30
C GLU A 635 -4.27 -27.97 14.39
N GLU A 636 -3.00 -27.54 14.35
CA GLU A 636 -2.49 -26.49 15.25
C GLU A 636 -3.14 -25.13 14.99
N ALA A 637 -3.28 -24.75 13.71
CA ALA A 637 -3.97 -23.53 13.33
C ALA A 637 -5.44 -23.53 13.80
N PHE A 638 -6.12 -24.67 13.68
CA PHE A 638 -7.49 -24.82 14.15
C PHE A 638 -7.57 -24.80 15.69
N ASP A 639 -6.61 -25.41 16.41
CA ASP A 639 -6.51 -25.34 17.87
C ASP A 639 -6.42 -23.88 18.34
N TRP A 640 -5.56 -23.09 17.70
CA TRP A 640 -5.46 -21.65 17.96
C TRP A 640 -6.78 -20.91 17.73
N GLN A 641 -7.54 -21.26 16.69
CA GLN A 641 -8.84 -20.64 16.43
C GLN A 641 -9.91 -21.03 17.45
N LEU A 642 -9.91 -22.27 17.94
CA LEU A 642 -10.76 -22.68 19.05
C LEU A 642 -10.45 -21.81 20.28
N LEU A 643 -9.18 -21.70 20.64
CA LEU A 643 -8.73 -20.92 21.80
C LEU A 643 -9.07 -19.43 21.69
N GLN A 644 -8.93 -18.82 20.50
CA GLN A 644 -9.05 -17.37 20.34
C GLN A 644 -10.47 -16.87 19.98
N LYS A 645 -11.32 -17.72 19.39
CA LYS A 645 -12.64 -17.33 18.89
C LYS A 645 -13.79 -18.06 19.55
N ILE A 646 -13.58 -19.29 20.04
CA ILE A 646 -14.66 -20.09 20.62
C ILE A 646 -14.64 -20.01 22.14
N LEU A 647 -13.51 -20.38 22.76
CA LEU A 647 -13.36 -20.45 24.20
C LEU A 647 -13.65 -19.13 24.95
N PRO A 648 -13.29 -17.93 24.44
CA PRO A 648 -13.55 -16.65 25.12
C PRO A 648 -15.04 -16.33 25.31
N ARG A 649 -15.92 -17.06 24.62
CA ARG A 649 -17.38 -16.88 24.64
C ARG A 649 -18.04 -17.75 25.70
N ILE A 650 -17.31 -18.68 26.31
CA ILE A 650 -17.81 -19.61 27.31
C ILE A 650 -17.60 -19.01 28.70
N GLN A 651 -18.70 -18.73 29.39
CA GLN A 651 -18.71 -18.27 30.78
C GLN A 651 -20.01 -18.68 31.47
N GLY A 652 -19.97 -18.94 32.77
CA GLY A 652 -21.15 -19.23 33.58
C GLY A 652 -20.89 -20.25 34.68
N SER A 653 -21.95 -20.51 35.46
CA SER A 653 -21.98 -21.48 36.58
C SER A 653 -22.94 -22.65 36.36
N HIS A 654 -23.59 -22.71 35.20
CA HIS A 654 -24.65 -23.70 34.95
C HIS A 654 -24.09 -25.08 34.60
N SER A 655 -24.83 -26.14 34.95
CA SER A 655 -24.52 -27.52 34.56
C SER A 655 -24.44 -27.72 33.04
N SER A 656 -25.17 -26.91 32.26
CA SER A 656 -25.05 -26.86 30.80
C SER A 656 -23.63 -26.47 30.35
N VAL A 657 -22.98 -25.52 31.03
CA VAL A 657 -21.60 -25.11 30.74
C VAL A 657 -20.64 -26.27 30.97
N ARG A 658 -20.83 -27.04 32.05
CA ARG A 658 -20.05 -28.26 32.33
C ARG A 658 -20.14 -29.26 31.18
N ARG A 659 -21.36 -29.55 30.70
CA ARG A 659 -21.58 -30.45 29.57
C ARG A 659 -20.89 -29.98 28.29
N VAL A 660 -20.98 -28.68 27.99
CA VAL A 660 -20.30 -28.09 26.83
C VAL A 660 -18.79 -28.21 26.95
N LEU A 661 -18.21 -27.89 28.11
CA LEU A 661 -16.76 -28.04 28.35
C LEU A 661 -16.30 -29.49 28.17
N LEU A 662 -17.03 -30.47 28.72
CA LEU A 662 -16.69 -31.88 28.57
C LEU A 662 -16.75 -32.34 27.10
N ASN A 663 -17.77 -31.92 26.35
CA ASN A 663 -17.89 -32.23 24.93
C ASN A 663 -16.78 -31.59 24.09
N LEU A 664 -16.41 -30.35 24.39
CA LEU A 664 -15.30 -29.65 23.73
C LEU A 664 -13.95 -30.30 24.07
N ILE A 665 -13.73 -30.72 25.31
CA ILE A 665 -12.53 -31.47 25.72
C ILE A 665 -12.44 -32.78 24.95
N LYS A 666 -13.54 -33.53 24.84
CA LYS A 666 -13.58 -34.77 24.06
C LYS A 666 -13.18 -34.53 22.60
N GLY A 667 -13.66 -33.45 21.98
CA GLY A 667 -13.27 -33.03 20.64
C GLY A 667 -11.81 -32.57 20.54
N ALA A 668 -11.28 -31.90 21.58
CA ALA A 668 -9.91 -31.42 21.65
C ALA A 668 -8.89 -32.55 21.83
N ILE A 669 -9.21 -33.58 22.62
CA ILE A 669 -8.33 -34.75 22.81
C ILE A 669 -8.31 -35.61 21.54
N GLY A 670 -9.46 -35.85 20.91
CA GLY A 670 -9.60 -36.74 19.76
C GLY A 670 -9.52 -38.23 20.13
N SER A 671 -9.91 -39.11 19.21
CA SER A 671 -10.00 -40.56 19.43
C SER A 671 -8.64 -41.28 19.57
N GLY A 672 -7.53 -40.59 19.35
CA GLY A 672 -6.18 -41.16 19.31
C GLY A 672 -5.40 -41.16 20.62
N ALA A 673 -5.88 -40.47 21.67
CA ALA A 673 -5.11 -40.27 22.90
C ALA A 673 -5.23 -41.42 23.93
N GLY A 674 -5.98 -42.49 23.63
CA GLY A 674 -6.17 -43.62 24.56
C GLY A 674 -7.00 -43.29 25.81
N VAL A 675 -7.64 -42.12 25.87
CA VAL A 675 -8.51 -41.69 26.98
C VAL A 675 -9.97 -41.80 26.55
N THR A 676 -10.70 -42.76 27.13
CA THR A 676 -12.17 -42.84 27.00
C THR A 676 -12.82 -41.78 27.89
N VAL A 677 -13.27 -40.69 27.28
CA VAL A 677 -14.07 -39.64 27.94
C VAL A 677 -15.52 -40.11 28.01
N ASN A 678 -15.93 -40.71 29.13
CA ASN A 678 -17.33 -40.98 29.42
C ASN A 678 -17.96 -39.73 30.05
N ILE A 679 -18.92 -39.12 29.34
CA ILE A 679 -19.49 -37.82 29.73
C ILE A 679 -20.31 -37.95 31.01
N ASP A 680 -20.99 -39.09 31.21
CA ASP A 680 -21.87 -39.31 32.36
C ASP A 680 -21.05 -39.44 33.67
N ASP A 681 -19.93 -40.18 33.64
CA ASP A 681 -19.04 -40.33 34.81
C ASP A 681 -18.33 -39.01 35.16
N LEU A 682 -17.91 -38.25 34.13
CA LEU A 682 -17.20 -36.98 34.31
C LEU A 682 -18.12 -35.80 34.65
N MET A 683 -19.44 -35.98 34.46
CA MET A 683 -20.43 -35.07 34.99
C MET A 683 -20.54 -35.15 36.51
N GLU A 684 -20.22 -36.31 37.12
CA GLU A 684 -20.15 -36.48 38.58
C GLU A 684 -18.81 -36.02 39.16
N ASP A 685 -17.69 -36.43 38.55
CA ASP A 685 -16.34 -36.02 38.97
C ASP A 685 -15.37 -35.87 37.79
N ALA A 686 -14.93 -34.64 37.51
CA ALA A 686 -13.95 -34.36 36.47
C ALA A 686 -12.50 -34.28 36.99
N THR A 687 -12.26 -34.48 38.29
CA THR A 687 -10.94 -34.47 38.94
C THR A 687 -9.87 -35.28 38.19
N PRO A 688 -10.16 -36.51 37.69
CA PRO A 688 -9.17 -37.31 36.99
C PRO A 688 -8.66 -36.69 35.67
N LEU A 689 -9.42 -35.77 35.08
CA LEU A 689 -9.13 -35.13 33.80
C LEU A 689 -8.16 -33.96 33.97
N TYR A 690 -8.43 -33.04 34.89
CA TYR A 690 -7.57 -31.87 35.10
C TYR A 690 -6.40 -32.14 36.07
N MET A 691 -6.49 -33.09 37.01
CA MET A 691 -5.34 -33.43 37.87
C MET A 691 -4.16 -34.03 37.09
N LYS A 692 -4.43 -34.76 36.00
CA LYS A 692 -3.38 -35.26 35.09
C LYS A 692 -2.66 -34.14 34.34
N TRP A 693 -3.28 -32.96 34.21
CA TRP A 693 -2.79 -31.84 33.42
C TRP A 693 -2.45 -30.60 34.28
N ALA A 694 -2.68 -30.66 35.59
CA ALA A 694 -2.45 -29.58 36.56
C ALA A 694 -0.97 -29.22 36.75
N ALA A 695 -0.04 -30.08 36.32
CA ALA A 695 1.41 -29.88 36.49
C ALA A 695 2.10 -29.17 35.31
N GLY A 696 1.36 -28.43 34.47
CA GLY A 696 1.94 -27.73 33.31
C GLY A 696 2.38 -28.66 32.17
N GLN A 697 2.02 -29.95 32.23
CA GLN A 697 2.32 -30.92 31.19
C GLN A 697 1.25 -30.85 30.08
N THR A 698 1.67 -30.55 28.86
CA THR A 698 0.84 -30.66 27.66
C THR A 698 0.40 -32.12 27.49
N PRO A 699 -0.88 -32.43 27.23
CA PRO A 699 -1.29 -33.80 26.97
C PRO A 699 -0.50 -34.34 25.75
N PRO A 700 0.33 -35.39 25.89
CA PRO A 700 1.34 -35.76 24.89
C PRO A 700 0.78 -36.34 23.58
N ALA A 701 -0.55 -36.44 23.42
CA ALA A 701 -1.21 -36.99 22.23
C ALA A 701 -2.57 -36.35 21.92
N ALA A 702 -2.87 -35.15 22.43
CA ALA A 702 -4.13 -34.48 22.15
C ALA A 702 -4.14 -33.90 20.73
N LYS A 703 -5.28 -34.00 20.04
CA LYS A 703 -5.49 -33.40 18.71
C LYS A 703 -5.37 -31.87 18.72
N HIS A 704 -5.80 -31.23 19.80
CA HIS A 704 -5.78 -29.77 20.00
C HIS A 704 -5.24 -29.47 21.43
N PRO A 705 -3.91 -29.46 21.61
CA PRO A 705 -3.27 -29.42 22.94
C PRO A 705 -3.52 -28.12 23.72
N GLN A 706 -3.52 -26.95 23.07
CA GLN A 706 -3.70 -25.66 23.74
C GLN A 706 -5.14 -25.49 24.25
N SER A 707 -6.12 -25.79 23.39
CA SER A 707 -7.53 -25.76 23.78
C SER A 707 -7.83 -26.78 24.87
N ALA A 708 -7.27 -27.99 24.80
CA ALA A 708 -7.47 -29.01 25.83
C ALA A 708 -6.96 -28.53 27.21
N ARG A 709 -5.77 -27.90 27.24
CA ARG A 709 -5.20 -27.33 28.47
C ARG A 709 -6.11 -26.26 29.07
N LYS A 710 -6.59 -25.32 28.26
CA LYS A 710 -7.45 -24.22 28.74
C LYS A 710 -8.83 -24.73 29.18
N LEU A 711 -9.43 -25.66 28.44
CA LEU A 711 -10.72 -26.25 28.82
C LEU A 711 -10.63 -27.02 30.14
N ALA A 712 -9.52 -27.73 30.39
CA ALA A 712 -9.30 -28.42 31.66
C ALA A 712 -9.18 -27.45 32.84
N PHE A 713 -8.48 -26.33 32.64
CA PHE A 713 -8.41 -25.25 33.62
C PHE A 713 -9.80 -24.65 33.91
N MET A 714 -10.58 -24.38 32.86
CA MET A 714 -11.96 -23.88 33.01
C MET A 714 -12.87 -24.88 33.73
N LEU A 715 -12.70 -26.17 33.49
CA LEU A 715 -13.47 -27.24 34.14
C LEU A 715 -13.12 -27.36 35.63
N ARG A 716 -11.83 -27.30 35.97
CA ARG A 716 -11.35 -27.29 37.36
C ARG A 716 -11.99 -26.15 38.15
N ARG A 717 -11.99 -24.93 37.59
CA ARG A 717 -12.62 -23.78 38.24
C ARG A 717 -14.12 -23.91 38.40
N LEU A 718 -14.80 -24.50 37.42
CA LEU A 718 -16.23 -24.73 37.54
C LEU A 718 -16.56 -25.67 38.72
N GLU A 719 -15.68 -26.62 39.05
CA GLU A 719 -15.82 -27.50 40.22
C GLU A 719 -15.38 -26.86 41.53
N GLU A 720 -14.23 -26.16 41.54
CA GLU A 720 -13.67 -25.55 42.76
C GLU A 720 -14.42 -24.27 43.17
N ASP A 721 -14.69 -23.37 42.22
CA ASP A 721 -15.22 -22.03 42.45
C ASP A 721 -16.73 -21.91 42.13
N GLY A 722 -17.33 -22.95 41.51
CA GLY A 722 -18.72 -22.97 41.08
C GLY A 722 -19.03 -22.04 39.89
N PHE A 723 -18.02 -21.38 39.33
CA PHE A 723 -18.13 -20.48 38.18
C PHE A 723 -16.88 -20.60 37.32
N THR A 724 -17.05 -20.49 36.00
CA THR A 724 -15.92 -20.50 35.06
C THR A 724 -16.06 -19.40 34.02
N SER A 725 -14.93 -18.82 33.65
CA SER A 725 -14.81 -17.85 32.56
C SER A 725 -13.44 -17.98 31.95
N PHE A 726 -13.36 -17.80 30.63
CA PHE A 726 -12.08 -17.71 29.94
C PHE A 726 -11.18 -16.59 30.48
N TRP A 727 -11.80 -15.51 30.96
CA TRP A 727 -11.14 -14.27 31.37
C TRP A 727 -10.60 -14.27 32.80
N LEU A 728 -10.84 -15.36 33.55
CA LEU A 728 -10.29 -15.50 34.90
C LEU A 728 -8.99 -16.31 34.81
N SER A 729 -7.87 -15.74 35.31
CA SER A 729 -6.55 -16.38 35.42
C SER A 729 -6.33 -17.12 36.73
#